data_AF-A0A0G0BDP6-F1
#
_entry.id   AF-A0A0G0BDP6-F1
#
_cell.length_a   1.000
_cell.length_b   1.000
_cell.length_c   1.000
_cell.angle_alpha   90.00
_cell.angle_beta   90.00
_cell.angle_gamma   90.00
#
_symmetry.space_group_name_H-M   'P 1'
#
loop_
_entity.id
_entity.type
_entity.pdbx_description
1 polymer ?
#
loop_
_entity_poly.entity_id
_entity_poly.type
_entity_poly.pdbx_seq_one_letter_code
_entity_poly.pdbx_strand_id
1 'polypeptide(L)'
;MDNTESKANEPPKIIKDVIQAEQEASKQLDAQIKTIDDNKISEQDRVAKMKDLGDALMANSIRQVDELNEMMQKNQNNRGINKLINEKKHVTAVDFRKMVQATKKGIIVNHQPKNQAFINKLADQVLEDGELFNIFVILDEYILGGKEIAISNIQDQPTNFEVKVAQLCVNDAYTGNKLINAISEMARDIGYQPNEVRNRLGNLFKSMDVSQEENFAQMRGIVDEYFPEFPKEQKNFLYSLYDPEAYLNLLTREKNEMLKATDKNGHLKIDNLKKEITEAHHKKYHKNISESELNKDVERMIGIELSEKMTDKLVDVLTQLYRQLTIDRGHKQFQETENEDFMHGITTTRSTILKALRRLLNHFEEMENENSEDPRYIGMYKMAEMDYVTREVNYKDKEGKENIRPITRTIALPFQQEVSLSSFIENQISEFGHWREKTGYLHDIGLAANHPAHEGSFFKGLGDFSEQITGVNLDSILALPDGKLMVEAFHLYTKILQEDSAKRDHRMFASTFSNEFNGNNTKIEVQVIEYLRLKYGKDISNARLKSAINGAVGLAQGIYMTYYETQAFIDPLSGTGNGGWESFGSNDAASSLMLSGGLHLMLRWRGERHLYQCLFLEADGVEMTGKDFLKSLIGQGYNHRKAWENAKLRMDSFYDLKSGVEGSPNQNLVFDKMMNLCKTAGIYQRKGWRSLHQFEGHFTYDEKQNLNLLESFKSMDAIGYDGYAWFLKVIDAKSNGVDLSGKTYLEKINVTDEMLKEFKTETERQEFKDKNDIDSVKQREVLFKYIYEKYFKPFSDQSYEDCIKGLRKEAEKAVKDGVKENHTLPFDNYEMAVQRKISDLFIERAVTREVAARFPTKFLRIDKDRLNSTGKSRWRQTYEEMITQEKFKNMNRDEFSIIMRDLEFAESLLRSDTSDKIHEAIHILPLDKEHPERSVGEHADLLYNLNEKTIKELLEKTTIGDERIENVLSLYKIIQEKFIYKTDEKGRKVSNKFLDGEGIKAIDKFPFSFGVENTDMKLCAYRATGPRMIARQIKDMASMEKVVNGFTNLPKLFTQIAKNGDYSELLKYLTECQDIFRDVHGVGDDYEFNYMIAGMLVNYMRKDQSADSYGGIGGVGSINSIAAEIAGNSNLVREWDVRDIQQFYLALQQARLLPKNNIETHLKPEFEKVWKLDNITGLPKETGQQKQKEAYKYSISRAMKRFGGDWKNVLSKVMTEIMLLAGGWLLWQYIKKAYEEMMGGKKG
;
A
#
# COMPACT_ATOMS: atom_id res chain seq x y z
N MET A 1 -24.69 -27.16 30.52
CA MET A 1 -24.96 -27.92 29.29
C MET A 1 -23.61 -28.34 28.76
N ASP A 2 -23.23 -29.57 29.08
CA ASP A 2 -21.91 -30.12 28.79
C ASP A 2 -21.83 -30.71 27.37
N ASN A 3 -20.63 -30.57 26.79
CA ASN A 3 -19.98 -31.43 25.80
C ASN A 3 -20.67 -31.70 24.45
N THR A 4 -20.49 -30.80 23.47
CA THR A 4 -20.48 -31.19 22.03
C THR A 4 -19.57 -30.35 21.10
N GLU A 5 -18.61 -29.55 21.58
CA GLU A 5 -17.92 -28.55 20.71
C GLU A 5 -16.42 -28.74 20.41
N SER A 6 -15.81 -29.91 20.64
CA SER A 6 -14.34 -30.06 20.46
C SER A 6 -13.87 -30.98 19.32
N LYS A 7 -14.59 -31.11 18.19
CA LYS A 7 -14.18 -32.02 17.09
C LYS A 7 -14.19 -31.47 15.66
N ALA A 8 -14.22 -30.15 15.47
CA ALA A 8 -14.26 -29.55 14.12
C ALA A 8 -12.94 -28.97 13.58
N ASN A 9 -11.84 -29.00 14.36
CA ASN A 9 -10.56 -28.32 14.03
C ASN A 9 -9.37 -29.27 13.77
N GLU A 10 -9.61 -30.52 13.39
CA GLU A 10 -8.53 -31.38 12.91
C GLU A 10 -8.58 -31.44 11.38
N PRO A 11 -7.44 -31.23 10.67
CA PRO A 11 -7.29 -31.74 9.32
C PRO A 11 -7.78 -33.19 9.28
N PRO A 12 -8.24 -33.73 8.13
CA PRO A 12 -8.55 -35.15 8.04
C PRO A 12 -7.38 -35.90 8.68
N LYS A 13 -7.64 -36.57 9.81
CA LYS A 13 -6.61 -37.17 10.67
C LYS A 13 -5.55 -37.90 9.83
N ILE A 14 -6.01 -38.52 8.76
CA ILE A 14 -5.30 -39.23 7.70
C ILE A 14 -4.20 -38.39 6.99
N ILE A 15 -4.39 -37.11 6.64
CA ILE A 15 -3.36 -36.32 5.93
C ILE A 15 -2.26 -35.85 6.90
N LYS A 16 -2.66 -35.46 8.12
CA LYS A 16 -1.71 -35.21 9.21
C LYS A 16 -0.93 -36.48 9.53
N ASP A 17 -1.62 -37.61 9.65
CA ASP A 17 -1.02 -38.92 9.89
C ASP A 17 -0.08 -39.34 8.74
N VAL A 18 -0.36 -39.00 7.48
CA VAL A 18 0.49 -39.35 6.32
C VAL A 18 1.75 -38.48 6.24
N ILE A 19 1.65 -37.15 6.32
CA ILE A 19 2.84 -36.26 6.32
C ILE A 19 3.69 -36.51 7.58
N GLN A 20 3.03 -36.74 8.71
CA GLN A 20 3.71 -37.10 9.94
C GLN A 20 4.36 -38.49 9.83
N ALA A 21 3.69 -39.49 9.23
CA ALA A 21 4.28 -40.80 8.96
C ALA A 21 5.45 -40.72 7.98
N GLU A 22 5.43 -39.83 6.99
CA GLU A 22 6.55 -39.60 6.06
C GLU A 22 7.78 -39.04 6.79
N GLN A 23 7.58 -37.99 7.58
CA GLN A 23 8.66 -37.38 8.37
C GLN A 23 9.18 -38.33 9.46
N GLU A 24 8.28 -39.05 10.13
CA GLU A 24 8.64 -40.07 11.12
C GLU A 24 9.37 -41.24 10.48
N ALA A 25 8.96 -41.70 9.31
CA ALA A 25 9.58 -42.86 8.70
C ALA A 25 10.94 -42.56 8.06
N SER A 26 11.15 -41.35 7.52
CA SER A 26 12.49 -40.90 7.11
C SER A 26 13.42 -40.74 8.33
N LYS A 27 12.92 -40.17 9.44
CA LYS A 27 13.66 -40.12 10.71
C LYS A 27 13.96 -41.51 11.28
N GLN A 28 13.02 -42.47 11.15
CA GLN A 28 13.21 -43.85 11.59
C GLN A 28 14.28 -44.57 10.77
N LEU A 29 14.29 -44.40 9.44
CA LEU A 29 15.33 -44.96 8.58
C LEU A 29 16.71 -44.38 8.95
N ASP A 30 16.79 -43.07 9.15
CA ASP A 30 18.02 -42.39 9.56
C ASP A 30 18.50 -42.85 10.95
N ALA A 31 17.58 -43.04 11.89
CA ALA A 31 17.87 -43.56 13.22
C ALA A 31 18.33 -45.02 13.18
N GLN A 32 17.72 -45.86 12.33
CA GLN A 32 18.13 -47.27 12.16
C GLN A 32 19.53 -47.37 11.56
N ILE A 33 19.82 -46.60 10.51
CA ILE A 33 21.15 -46.52 9.89
C ILE A 33 22.18 -46.04 10.91
N LYS A 34 21.87 -44.94 11.61
CA LYS A 34 22.74 -44.42 12.68
C LYS A 34 22.96 -45.44 13.80
N THR A 35 21.94 -46.20 14.18
CA THR A 35 22.07 -47.27 15.19
C THR A 35 22.97 -48.40 14.69
N ILE A 36 22.93 -48.74 13.40
CA ILE A 36 23.83 -49.74 12.80
C ILE A 36 25.27 -49.21 12.80
N ASP A 37 25.48 -47.93 12.49
CA ASP A 37 26.81 -47.30 12.45
C ASP A 37 27.41 -47.01 13.85
N ASP A 38 26.58 -46.63 14.83
CA ASP A 38 27.02 -46.28 16.20
C ASP A 38 27.33 -47.52 17.07
N ASN A 39 26.68 -48.65 16.78
CA ASN A 39 27.03 -49.92 17.40
C ASN A 39 28.36 -50.37 16.81
N LYS A 40 29.46 -50.32 17.59
CA LYS A 40 30.83 -50.77 17.22
C LYS A 40 30.90 -52.27 16.88
N ILE A 41 30.15 -52.72 15.88
CA ILE A 41 30.06 -54.08 15.39
C ILE A 41 31.15 -54.34 14.35
N SER A 42 31.42 -55.62 14.07
CA SER A 42 32.36 -55.96 13.00
C SER A 42 31.81 -55.51 11.64
N GLU A 43 32.69 -55.23 10.67
CA GLU A 43 32.26 -54.82 9.33
C GLU A 43 31.39 -55.90 8.66
N GLN A 44 31.61 -57.17 8.97
CA GLN A 44 30.77 -58.28 8.51
C GLN A 44 29.36 -58.22 9.10
N ASP A 45 29.24 -57.94 10.41
CA ASP A 45 27.94 -57.76 11.06
C ASP A 45 27.22 -56.49 10.58
N ARG A 46 27.98 -55.44 10.25
CA ARG A 46 27.43 -54.20 9.68
C ARG A 46 26.82 -54.46 8.31
N VAL A 47 27.54 -55.15 7.44
CA VAL A 47 27.04 -55.56 6.12
C VAL A 47 25.82 -56.49 6.24
N ALA A 48 25.83 -57.44 7.18
CA ALA A 48 24.68 -58.32 7.42
C ALA A 48 23.45 -57.53 7.88
N LYS A 49 23.58 -56.60 8.84
CA LYS A 49 22.46 -55.77 9.32
C LYS A 49 21.94 -54.78 8.27
N MET A 50 22.82 -54.20 7.46
CA MET A 50 22.40 -53.35 6.33
C MET A 50 21.65 -54.15 5.27
N LYS A 51 22.08 -55.40 5.02
CA LYS A 51 21.36 -56.33 4.15
C LYS A 51 19.97 -56.69 4.71
N ASP A 52 19.89 -57.04 5.99
CA ASP A 52 18.60 -57.33 6.65
C ASP A 52 17.64 -56.14 6.59
N LEU A 53 18.15 -54.91 6.73
CA LEU A 53 17.36 -53.68 6.58
C LEU A 53 16.85 -53.50 5.14
N GLY A 54 17.71 -53.73 4.14
CA GLY A 54 17.32 -53.73 2.73
C GLY A 54 16.23 -54.76 2.42
N ASP A 55 16.38 -55.98 2.93
CA ASP A 55 15.42 -57.08 2.78
C ASP A 55 14.08 -56.76 3.43
N ALA A 56 14.10 -56.13 4.61
CA ALA A 56 12.89 -55.71 5.31
C ALA A 56 12.12 -54.60 4.59
N LEU A 57 12.83 -53.60 4.03
CA LEU A 57 12.22 -52.54 3.23
C LEU A 57 11.55 -53.11 1.98
N MET A 58 12.24 -54.02 1.29
CA MET A 58 11.72 -54.69 0.10
C MET A 58 10.49 -55.54 0.40
N ALA A 59 10.55 -56.36 1.46
CA ALA A 59 9.43 -57.21 1.87
C ALA A 59 8.20 -56.40 2.27
N ASN A 60 8.38 -55.25 2.93
CA ASN A 60 7.27 -54.37 3.26
C ASN A 60 6.64 -53.77 1.99
N SER A 61 7.45 -53.27 1.04
CA SER A 61 6.95 -52.74 -0.23
C SER A 61 6.17 -53.78 -1.04
N ILE A 62 6.67 -55.02 -1.14
CA ILE A 62 5.97 -56.14 -1.80
C ILE A 62 4.60 -56.37 -1.14
N ARG A 63 4.55 -56.46 0.19
CA ARG A 63 3.29 -56.65 0.92
C ARG A 63 2.28 -55.52 0.66
N GLN A 64 2.73 -54.26 0.63
CA GLN A 64 1.83 -53.13 0.33
C GLN A 64 1.23 -53.24 -1.08
N VAL A 65 2.02 -53.71 -2.04
CA VAL A 65 1.61 -53.87 -3.45
C VAL A 65 0.66 -55.05 -3.64
N ASP A 66 0.92 -56.18 -2.99
CA ASP A 66 0.02 -57.34 -3.03
C ASP A 66 -1.35 -56.98 -2.45
N GLU A 67 -1.37 -56.28 -1.31
CA GLU A 67 -2.60 -55.78 -0.70
C GLU A 67 -3.32 -54.76 -1.61
N LEU A 68 -2.57 -53.87 -2.27
CA LEU A 68 -3.13 -52.92 -3.24
C LEU A 68 -3.74 -53.65 -4.44
N ASN A 69 -3.04 -54.64 -5.01
CA ASN A 69 -3.49 -55.42 -6.15
C ASN A 69 -4.73 -56.25 -5.81
N GLU A 70 -4.80 -56.86 -4.63
CA GLU A 70 -6.01 -57.51 -4.14
C GLU A 70 -7.19 -56.53 -4.01
N MET A 71 -6.94 -55.32 -3.51
CA MET A 71 -7.97 -54.28 -3.37
C MET A 71 -8.46 -53.80 -4.74
N MET A 72 -7.55 -53.62 -5.72
CA MET A 72 -7.91 -53.25 -7.09
C MET A 72 -8.70 -54.36 -7.79
N GLN A 73 -8.32 -55.64 -7.62
CA GLN A 73 -9.06 -56.77 -8.18
C GLN A 73 -10.46 -56.93 -7.58
N LYS A 74 -10.64 -56.61 -6.29
CA LYS A 74 -11.95 -56.62 -5.61
C LYS A 74 -12.85 -55.45 -6.03
N ASN A 75 -12.35 -54.49 -6.81
CA ASN A 75 -13.01 -53.23 -7.08
C ASN A 75 -13.56 -53.14 -8.50
N GLN A 76 -14.67 -53.83 -8.78
CA GLN A 76 -15.43 -53.61 -10.02
C GLN A 76 -16.66 -52.71 -9.87
N ASN A 77 -17.09 -52.25 -8.67
CA ASN A 77 -18.29 -51.39 -8.54
C ASN A 77 -18.47 -50.58 -7.23
N ASN A 78 -17.44 -50.35 -6.38
CA ASN A 78 -17.69 -49.78 -5.03
C ASN A 78 -16.87 -48.52 -4.70
N ARG A 79 -17.54 -47.34 -4.64
CA ARG A 79 -16.93 -46.02 -4.39
C ARG A 79 -16.14 -45.91 -3.07
N GLY A 80 -16.47 -46.70 -2.05
CA GLY A 80 -15.73 -46.73 -0.78
C GLY A 80 -14.34 -47.39 -0.87
N ILE A 81 -14.15 -48.31 -1.82
CA ILE A 81 -12.89 -49.03 -2.04
C ILE A 81 -11.87 -48.13 -2.75
N ASN A 82 -12.32 -47.18 -3.60
CA ASN A 82 -11.43 -46.21 -4.26
C ASN A 82 -10.64 -45.34 -3.28
N LYS A 83 -11.27 -44.93 -2.16
CA LYS A 83 -10.60 -44.15 -1.11
C LYS A 83 -9.47 -44.96 -0.45
N LEU A 84 -9.77 -46.21 -0.06
CA LEU A 84 -8.80 -47.14 0.53
C LEU A 84 -7.68 -47.51 -0.45
N ILE A 85 -7.98 -47.69 -1.74
CA ILE A 85 -6.98 -47.91 -2.80
C ILE A 85 -6.03 -46.72 -2.91
N ASN A 86 -6.54 -45.49 -2.84
CA ASN A 86 -5.71 -44.28 -2.93
C ASN A 86 -4.88 -44.04 -1.66
N GLU A 87 -5.43 -44.33 -0.47
CA GLU A 87 -4.67 -44.34 0.79
C GLU A 87 -3.51 -45.35 0.71
N LYS A 88 -3.79 -46.55 0.17
CA LYS A 88 -2.79 -47.60 0.00
C LYS A 88 -1.71 -47.21 -1.02
N LYS A 89 -2.11 -46.61 -2.15
CA LYS A 89 -1.20 -46.05 -3.17
C LYS A 89 -0.20 -45.05 -2.60
N HIS A 90 -0.63 -44.16 -1.70
CA HIS A 90 0.28 -43.23 -1.02
C HIS A 90 1.26 -43.93 -0.08
N VAL A 91 0.78 -44.86 0.76
CA VAL A 91 1.65 -45.67 1.64
C VAL A 91 2.73 -46.39 0.83
N THR A 92 2.36 -46.94 -0.33
CA THR A 92 3.29 -47.61 -1.23
C THR A 92 4.33 -46.66 -1.83
N ALA A 93 3.97 -45.43 -2.21
CA ALA A 93 4.93 -44.43 -2.68
C ALA A 93 5.92 -44.00 -1.59
N VAL A 94 5.47 -43.88 -0.34
CA VAL A 94 6.33 -43.58 0.81
C VAL A 94 7.35 -44.70 1.03
N ASP A 95 6.93 -45.96 0.92
CA ASP A 95 7.84 -47.10 1.06
C ASP A 95 8.83 -47.20 -0.11
N PHE A 96 8.40 -46.89 -1.34
CA PHE A 96 9.31 -46.79 -2.48
C PHE A 96 10.34 -45.66 -2.31
N ARG A 97 9.94 -44.51 -1.77
CA ARG A 97 10.85 -43.41 -1.44
C ARG A 97 11.90 -43.82 -0.42
N LYS A 98 11.53 -44.60 0.61
CA LYS A 98 12.49 -45.17 1.57
C LYS A 98 13.50 -46.06 0.88
N MET A 99 13.06 -46.90 -0.07
CA MET A 99 13.98 -47.74 -0.84
C MET A 99 14.98 -46.90 -1.65
N VAL A 100 14.50 -45.84 -2.32
CA VAL A 100 15.36 -44.92 -3.07
C VAL A 100 16.35 -44.18 -2.14
N GLN A 101 15.91 -43.73 -0.96
CA GLN A 101 16.76 -43.07 0.03
C GLN A 101 17.79 -44.03 0.66
N ALA A 102 17.38 -45.25 1.00
CA ALA A 102 18.27 -46.30 1.51
C ALA A 102 19.36 -46.62 0.48
N THR A 103 18.97 -46.65 -0.81
CA THR A 103 19.88 -46.86 -1.93
C THR A 103 20.92 -45.74 -2.06
N LYS A 104 20.54 -44.46 -1.90
CA LYS A 104 21.51 -43.34 -1.85
C LYS A 104 22.55 -43.50 -0.74
N LYS A 105 22.20 -44.21 0.32
CA LYS A 105 23.06 -44.49 1.48
C LYS A 105 23.86 -45.80 1.30
N GLY A 106 23.84 -46.40 0.11
CA GLY A 106 24.61 -47.60 -0.22
C GLY A 106 23.97 -48.91 0.23
N ILE A 107 22.70 -48.90 0.66
CA ILE A 107 21.98 -50.11 1.06
C ILE A 107 21.43 -50.81 -0.18
N ILE A 108 21.70 -52.10 -0.31
CA ILE A 108 21.11 -52.95 -1.36
C ILE A 108 19.67 -53.27 -0.94
N VAL A 109 18.70 -52.81 -1.72
CA VAL A 109 17.26 -53.02 -1.49
C VAL A 109 16.66 -54.05 -2.44
N ASN A 110 17.40 -54.46 -3.48
CA ASN A 110 17.00 -55.49 -4.43
C ASN A 110 18.18 -56.40 -4.78
N HIS A 111 18.01 -57.72 -4.67
CA HIS A 111 19.08 -58.70 -4.94
C HIS A 111 19.33 -58.96 -6.41
N GLN A 112 18.44 -58.52 -7.31
CA GLN A 112 18.68 -58.58 -8.74
C GLN A 112 19.61 -57.43 -9.15
N PRO A 113 20.84 -57.69 -9.65
CA PRO A 113 21.84 -56.66 -9.89
C PRO A 113 21.35 -55.54 -10.84
N LYS A 114 20.58 -55.90 -11.87
CA LYS A 114 20.03 -54.94 -12.84
C LYS A 114 18.98 -54.02 -12.23
N ASN A 115 18.10 -54.58 -11.40
CA ASN A 115 17.02 -53.82 -10.78
C ASN A 115 17.58 -52.93 -9.66
N GLN A 116 18.61 -53.38 -8.94
CA GLN A 116 19.34 -52.51 -8.01
C GLN A 116 20.07 -51.37 -8.74
N ALA A 117 20.74 -51.65 -9.86
CA ALA A 117 21.39 -50.62 -10.68
C ALA A 117 20.38 -49.57 -11.18
N PHE A 118 19.19 -50.00 -11.61
CA PHE A 118 18.10 -49.11 -11.99
C PHE A 118 17.66 -48.18 -10.85
N ILE A 119 17.43 -48.75 -9.65
CA ILE A 119 17.01 -47.97 -8.47
C ILE A 119 18.11 -46.97 -8.06
N ASN A 120 19.38 -47.35 -8.17
CA ASN A 120 20.51 -46.43 -7.93
C ASN A 120 20.43 -45.22 -8.87
N LYS A 121 20.24 -45.45 -10.17
CA LYS A 121 20.17 -44.37 -11.17
C LYS A 121 18.94 -43.50 -11.03
N LEU A 122 17.80 -44.09 -10.66
CA LEU A 122 16.60 -43.32 -10.33
C LEU A 122 16.81 -42.40 -9.13
N ALA A 123 17.57 -42.84 -8.12
CA ALA A 123 17.89 -42.03 -6.96
C ALA A 123 18.66 -40.76 -7.35
N ASP A 124 19.55 -40.84 -8.33
CA ASP A 124 20.40 -39.74 -8.76
C ASP A 124 19.64 -38.63 -9.52
N GLN A 125 18.48 -38.92 -10.13
CA GLN A 125 17.76 -37.99 -11.02
C GLN A 125 16.91 -36.90 -10.33
N VAL A 126 16.93 -36.80 -8.99
CA VAL A 126 16.14 -35.83 -8.18
C VAL A 126 14.67 -35.76 -8.62
N LEU A 127 13.87 -36.69 -8.11
CA LEU A 127 12.46 -36.85 -8.46
C LEU A 127 11.53 -36.25 -7.39
N GLU A 128 10.49 -35.52 -7.81
CA GLU A 128 9.37 -35.07 -6.97
C GLU A 128 8.44 -36.24 -6.61
N ASP A 129 7.63 -36.07 -5.55
CA ASP A 129 6.79 -37.16 -5.01
C ASP A 129 5.75 -37.67 -6.01
N GLY A 130 5.21 -36.79 -6.86
CA GLY A 130 4.32 -37.18 -7.96
C GLY A 130 5.03 -37.98 -9.07
N GLU A 131 6.31 -37.72 -9.32
CA GLU A 131 7.10 -38.40 -10.36
C GLU A 131 7.46 -39.82 -9.91
N LEU A 132 7.89 -39.98 -8.66
CA LEU A 132 8.18 -41.28 -8.06
C LEU A 132 6.94 -42.18 -8.03
N PHE A 133 5.78 -41.60 -7.74
CA PHE A 133 4.51 -42.31 -7.77
C PHE A 133 4.18 -42.85 -9.17
N ASN A 134 4.27 -42.01 -10.20
CA ASN A 134 3.97 -42.41 -11.57
C ASN A 134 4.91 -43.51 -12.08
N ILE A 135 6.21 -43.42 -11.75
CA ILE A 135 7.20 -44.46 -12.08
C ILE A 135 6.84 -45.76 -11.39
N PHE A 136 6.54 -45.71 -10.09
CA PHE A 136 6.25 -46.89 -9.30
C PHE A 136 5.00 -47.62 -9.79
N VAL A 137 3.89 -46.91 -10.03
CA VAL A 137 2.62 -47.53 -10.46
C VAL A 137 2.76 -48.30 -11.77
N ILE A 138 3.64 -47.85 -12.66
CA ILE A 138 3.82 -48.49 -13.97
C ILE A 138 4.88 -49.59 -13.92
N LEU A 139 5.93 -49.42 -13.11
CA LEU A 139 7.11 -50.28 -13.09
C LEU A 139 7.30 -51.10 -11.80
N ASP A 140 6.29 -51.16 -10.93
CA ASP A 140 6.30 -51.90 -9.66
C ASP A 140 6.84 -53.33 -9.79
N GLU A 141 6.39 -54.07 -10.80
CA GLU A 141 6.79 -55.46 -11.06
C GLU A 141 8.31 -55.62 -11.24
N TYR A 142 8.95 -54.58 -11.78
CA TYR A 142 10.39 -54.55 -12.05
C TYR A 142 11.15 -53.98 -10.85
N ILE A 143 10.63 -52.94 -10.22
CA ILE A 143 11.24 -52.33 -9.03
C ILE A 143 11.26 -53.31 -7.85
N LEU A 144 10.19 -54.07 -7.66
CA LEU A 144 10.01 -55.04 -6.57
C LEU A 144 10.59 -56.43 -6.89
N GLY A 145 11.37 -56.57 -7.97
CA GLY A 145 12.10 -57.81 -8.28
C GLY A 145 11.24 -58.99 -8.75
N GLY A 146 9.95 -58.76 -9.04
CA GLY A 146 9.05 -59.76 -9.61
C GLY A 146 9.36 -60.08 -11.08
N LYS A 147 9.99 -59.15 -11.80
CA LYS A 147 10.46 -59.31 -13.18
C LYS A 147 11.83 -58.64 -13.37
N GLU A 148 12.67 -59.26 -14.20
CA GLU A 148 13.98 -58.69 -14.55
C GLU A 148 13.82 -57.56 -15.56
N ILE A 149 14.61 -56.49 -15.40
CA ILE A 149 14.70 -55.43 -16.40
C ILE A 149 15.50 -55.95 -17.61
N ALA A 150 14.83 -56.05 -18.76
CA ALA A 150 15.42 -56.41 -20.04
C ALA A 150 15.19 -55.29 -21.05
N ILE A 151 16.22 -55.02 -21.86
CA ILE A 151 16.15 -54.12 -23.02
C ILE A 151 16.52 -54.97 -24.22
N SER A 152 15.74 -54.89 -25.29
CA SER A 152 15.95 -55.69 -26.49
C SER A 152 16.86 -54.95 -27.48
N ASN A 153 17.51 -55.67 -28.41
CA ASN A 153 18.33 -55.01 -29.43
C ASN A 153 17.46 -54.22 -30.40
N ILE A 154 18.05 -53.26 -31.11
CA ILE A 154 17.35 -52.36 -32.06
C ILE A 154 16.47 -53.12 -33.06
N GLN A 155 16.88 -54.32 -33.49
CA GLN A 155 16.17 -55.15 -34.48
C GLN A 155 15.12 -56.12 -33.90
N ASP A 156 15.09 -56.29 -32.58
CA ASP A 156 14.18 -57.22 -31.90
C ASP A 156 12.86 -56.52 -31.50
N GLN A 157 11.83 -57.31 -31.18
CA GLN A 157 10.57 -56.78 -30.65
C GLN A 157 10.80 -56.13 -29.27
N PRO A 158 10.17 -54.97 -28.98
CA PRO A 158 10.31 -54.30 -27.70
C PRO A 158 9.82 -55.19 -26.56
N THR A 159 10.58 -55.23 -25.47
CA THR A 159 10.19 -55.94 -24.26
C THR A 159 9.01 -55.26 -23.58
N ASN A 160 8.31 -56.01 -22.72
CA ASN A 160 7.21 -55.44 -21.93
C ASN A 160 7.67 -54.29 -21.00
N PHE A 161 8.94 -54.30 -20.57
CA PHE A 161 9.53 -53.19 -19.83
C PHE A 161 9.62 -51.94 -20.71
N GLU A 162 10.17 -52.07 -21.92
CA GLU A 162 10.29 -50.96 -22.88
C GLU A 162 8.92 -50.38 -23.28
N VAL A 163 7.92 -51.25 -23.47
CA VAL A 163 6.52 -50.85 -23.73
C VAL A 163 5.95 -50.03 -22.57
N LYS A 164 6.13 -50.48 -21.32
CA LYS A 164 5.64 -49.76 -20.14
C LYS A 164 6.37 -48.43 -19.90
N VAL A 165 7.69 -48.38 -20.16
CA VAL A 165 8.47 -47.14 -20.11
C VAL A 165 7.96 -46.15 -21.15
N ALA A 166 7.70 -46.59 -22.38
CA ALA A 166 7.14 -45.74 -23.42
C ALA A 166 5.72 -45.26 -23.08
N GLN A 167 4.87 -46.11 -22.48
CA GLN A 167 3.56 -45.70 -21.96
C GLN A 167 3.67 -44.61 -20.88
N LEU A 168 4.65 -44.71 -19.97
CA LEU A 168 4.89 -43.63 -19.00
C LEU A 168 5.31 -42.34 -19.73
N CYS A 169 6.14 -42.42 -20.75
CA CYS A 169 6.58 -41.26 -21.53
C CYS A 169 5.42 -40.57 -22.27
N VAL A 170 4.44 -41.35 -22.75
CA VAL A 170 3.19 -40.81 -23.33
C VAL A 170 2.34 -40.10 -22.26
N ASN A 171 2.20 -40.70 -21.08
CA ASN A 171 1.38 -40.14 -20.00
C ASN A 171 2.02 -38.92 -19.32
N ASP A 172 3.35 -38.92 -19.16
CA ASP A 172 4.14 -37.90 -18.47
C ASP A 172 5.54 -37.81 -19.09
N ALA A 173 5.67 -37.02 -20.17
CA ALA A 173 6.92 -36.89 -20.92
C ALA A 173 8.09 -36.36 -20.08
N TYR A 174 7.83 -35.54 -19.06
CA TYR A 174 8.88 -34.99 -18.19
C TYR A 174 9.45 -36.09 -17.27
N THR A 175 8.58 -36.79 -16.54
CA THR A 175 8.96 -37.96 -15.73
C THR A 175 9.55 -39.07 -16.60
N GLY A 176 8.97 -39.30 -17.77
CA GLY A 176 9.43 -40.25 -18.77
C GLY A 176 10.85 -39.95 -19.27
N ASN A 177 11.18 -38.68 -19.55
CA ASN A 177 12.53 -38.28 -19.97
C ASN A 177 13.57 -38.47 -18.85
N LYS A 178 13.26 -38.13 -17.59
CA LYS A 178 14.13 -38.44 -16.44
C LYS A 178 14.33 -39.94 -16.26
N LEU A 179 13.26 -40.72 -16.46
CA LEU A 179 13.32 -42.19 -16.43
C LEU A 179 14.17 -42.75 -17.58
N ILE A 180 14.00 -42.27 -18.82
CA ILE A 180 14.83 -42.65 -19.97
C ILE A 180 16.30 -42.33 -19.69
N ASN A 181 16.60 -41.19 -19.06
CA ASN A 181 17.96 -40.84 -18.66
C ASN A 181 18.52 -41.84 -17.64
N ALA A 182 17.76 -42.17 -16.58
CA ALA A 182 18.15 -43.19 -15.61
C ALA A 182 18.42 -44.55 -16.26
N ILE A 183 17.55 -44.99 -17.18
CA ILE A 183 17.69 -46.25 -17.91
C ILE A 183 18.91 -46.20 -18.86
N SER A 184 19.14 -45.08 -19.53
CA SER A 184 20.26 -44.88 -20.43
C SER A 184 21.60 -44.88 -19.67
N GLU A 185 21.63 -44.30 -18.48
CA GLU A 185 22.79 -44.34 -17.59
C GLU A 185 23.04 -45.75 -17.05
N MET A 186 21.98 -46.50 -16.74
CA MET A 186 22.05 -47.92 -16.37
C MET A 186 22.50 -48.80 -17.53
N ALA A 187 22.29 -48.39 -18.80
CA ALA A 187 22.58 -49.21 -19.98
C ALA A 187 24.01 -49.80 -19.97
N ARG A 188 25.00 -49.05 -19.46
CA ARG A 188 26.39 -49.52 -19.33
C ARG A 188 26.51 -50.73 -18.39
N ASP A 189 25.74 -50.74 -17.31
CA ASP A 189 25.77 -51.78 -16.27
C ASP A 189 25.10 -53.08 -16.75
N ILE A 190 24.33 -53.02 -17.85
CA ILE A 190 23.61 -54.15 -18.44
C ILE A 190 24.09 -54.53 -19.86
N GLY A 191 25.21 -53.96 -20.31
CA GLY A 191 25.89 -54.35 -21.56
C GLY A 191 25.45 -53.62 -22.83
N TYR A 192 24.76 -52.48 -22.71
CA TYR A 192 24.28 -51.66 -23.84
C TYR A 192 24.94 -50.28 -23.88
N GLN A 193 25.00 -49.66 -25.06
CA GLN A 193 25.45 -48.27 -25.18
C GLN A 193 24.30 -47.31 -24.77
N PRO A 194 24.55 -46.33 -23.88
CA PRO A 194 23.54 -45.36 -23.43
C PRO A 194 22.77 -44.67 -24.57
N ASN A 195 23.48 -44.30 -25.64
CA ASN A 195 22.87 -43.61 -26.78
C ASN A 195 21.96 -44.52 -27.59
N GLU A 196 22.27 -45.83 -27.67
CA GLU A 196 21.42 -46.80 -28.39
C GLU A 196 20.11 -47.03 -27.63
N VAL A 197 20.18 -47.16 -26.31
CA VAL A 197 19.01 -47.32 -25.44
C VAL A 197 18.13 -46.06 -25.47
N ARG A 198 18.75 -44.87 -25.38
CA ARG A 198 18.04 -43.59 -25.48
C ARG A 198 17.33 -43.44 -26.81
N ASN A 199 18.01 -43.74 -27.92
CA ASN A 199 17.43 -43.67 -29.26
C ASN A 199 16.32 -44.70 -29.46
N ARG A 200 16.47 -45.92 -28.94
CA ARG A 200 15.44 -46.96 -29.03
C ARG A 200 14.18 -46.57 -28.25
N LEU A 201 14.32 -46.18 -26.99
CA LEU A 201 13.19 -45.76 -26.16
C LEU A 201 12.52 -44.48 -26.71
N GLY A 202 13.31 -43.53 -27.21
CA GLY A 202 12.82 -42.33 -27.87
C GLY A 202 12.06 -42.64 -29.18
N ASN A 203 12.56 -43.57 -30.00
CA ASN A 203 11.86 -44.01 -31.21
C ASN A 203 10.60 -44.82 -30.91
N LEU A 204 10.63 -45.65 -29.85
CA LEU A 204 9.47 -46.43 -29.42
C LEU A 204 8.35 -45.50 -28.95
N PHE A 205 8.69 -44.47 -28.16
CA PHE A 205 7.79 -43.38 -27.79
C PHE A 205 7.19 -42.69 -29.02
N LYS A 206 8.01 -42.29 -30.01
CA LYS A 206 7.54 -41.68 -31.26
C LYS A 206 6.63 -42.61 -32.09
N SER A 207 6.85 -43.92 -32.01
CA SER A 207 6.03 -44.93 -32.71
C SER A 207 4.74 -45.31 -31.98
N MET A 208 4.68 -45.02 -30.68
CA MET A 208 3.51 -45.22 -29.81
C MET A 208 2.62 -43.98 -29.76
N ASP A 209 2.75 -43.06 -30.72
CA ASP A 209 1.83 -41.94 -30.92
C ASP A 209 0.44 -42.51 -31.26
N VAL A 210 -0.28 -42.92 -30.21
CA VAL A 210 -1.70 -43.23 -30.21
C VAL A 210 -2.36 -42.08 -30.96
N SER A 211 -3.17 -42.41 -31.97
CA SER A 211 -3.76 -41.42 -32.88
C SER A 211 -4.18 -40.17 -32.09
N GLN A 212 -3.76 -38.99 -32.54
CA GLN A 212 -4.10 -37.75 -31.84
C GLN A 212 -5.61 -37.66 -31.56
N GLU A 213 -6.46 -38.29 -32.39
CA GLU A 213 -7.91 -38.45 -32.16
C GLU A 213 -8.28 -39.27 -30.91
N GLU A 214 -7.60 -40.38 -30.59
CA GLU A 214 -7.86 -41.16 -29.38
C GLU A 214 -7.38 -40.43 -28.12
N ASN A 215 -6.18 -39.82 -28.18
CA ASN A 215 -5.70 -38.95 -27.11
C ASN A 215 -6.64 -37.75 -26.91
N PHE A 216 -7.15 -37.14 -27.98
CA PHE A 216 -8.09 -36.03 -27.92
C PHE A 216 -9.47 -36.46 -27.39
N ALA A 217 -9.95 -37.66 -27.73
CA ALA A 217 -11.20 -38.20 -27.22
C ALA A 217 -11.10 -38.56 -25.73
N GLN A 218 -9.99 -39.15 -25.30
CA GLN A 218 -9.72 -39.47 -23.89
C GLN A 218 -9.55 -38.18 -23.07
N MET A 219 -8.86 -37.18 -23.63
CA MET A 219 -8.69 -35.86 -23.01
C MET A 219 -9.98 -35.04 -22.99
N ARG A 220 -10.86 -35.15 -24.00
CA ARG A 220 -12.22 -34.58 -23.93
C ARG A 220 -13.03 -35.21 -22.82
N GLY A 221 -12.96 -36.54 -22.67
CA GLY A 221 -13.54 -37.26 -21.55
C GLY A 221 -13.05 -36.73 -20.20
N ILE A 222 -11.75 -36.48 -20.07
CA ILE A 222 -11.13 -35.89 -18.86
C ILE A 222 -11.64 -34.46 -18.63
N VAL A 223 -11.62 -33.56 -19.62
CA VAL A 223 -12.10 -32.18 -19.41
C VAL A 223 -13.59 -32.15 -19.04
N ASP A 224 -14.42 -33.00 -19.63
CA ASP A 224 -15.84 -33.08 -19.27
C ASP A 224 -16.09 -33.74 -17.90
N GLU A 225 -15.24 -34.70 -17.50
CA GLU A 225 -15.27 -35.34 -16.17
C GLU A 225 -14.78 -34.40 -15.05
N TYR A 226 -13.69 -33.67 -15.28
CA TYR A 226 -13.03 -32.83 -14.26
C TYR A 226 -13.54 -31.38 -14.25
N PHE A 227 -14.13 -30.87 -15.35
CA PHE A 227 -14.65 -29.49 -15.42
C PHE A 227 -16.13 -29.40 -15.77
N PRO A 228 -17.03 -30.18 -15.13
CA PRO A 228 -18.44 -30.19 -15.47
C PRO A 228 -19.11 -28.81 -15.31
N GLU A 229 -18.60 -27.97 -14.40
CA GLU A 229 -19.17 -26.65 -14.08
C GLU A 229 -18.69 -25.51 -14.97
N PHE A 230 -17.70 -25.75 -15.85
CA PHE A 230 -17.16 -24.68 -16.70
C PHE A 230 -18.10 -24.36 -17.87
N PRO A 231 -18.38 -23.07 -18.16
CA PRO A 231 -19.09 -22.65 -19.36
C PRO A 231 -18.47 -23.20 -20.65
N LYS A 232 -19.30 -23.41 -21.68
CA LYS A 232 -18.88 -23.97 -22.98
C LYS A 232 -17.69 -23.23 -23.60
N GLU A 233 -17.63 -21.92 -23.48
CA GLU A 233 -16.53 -21.11 -24.01
C GLU A 233 -15.21 -21.36 -23.29
N GLN A 234 -15.25 -21.48 -21.95
CA GLN A 234 -14.06 -21.82 -21.15
C GLN A 234 -13.61 -23.25 -21.42
N LYS A 235 -14.55 -24.19 -21.57
CA LYS A 235 -14.25 -25.56 -22.02
C LYS A 235 -13.58 -25.57 -23.39
N ASN A 236 -14.10 -24.81 -24.36
CA ASN A 236 -13.51 -24.69 -25.69
C ASN A 236 -12.08 -24.14 -25.65
N PHE A 237 -11.82 -23.15 -24.80
CA PHE A 237 -10.47 -22.65 -24.57
C PHE A 237 -9.57 -23.74 -23.94
N LEU A 238 -10.02 -24.40 -22.88
CA LEU A 238 -9.29 -25.51 -22.26
C LEU A 238 -8.98 -26.62 -23.25
N TYR A 239 -9.93 -27.00 -24.11
CA TYR A 239 -9.72 -27.98 -25.19
C TYR A 239 -8.60 -27.56 -26.13
N SER A 240 -8.53 -26.28 -26.49
CA SER A 240 -7.46 -25.77 -27.34
C SER A 240 -6.07 -25.84 -26.67
N LEU A 241 -5.99 -25.82 -25.33
CA LEU A 241 -4.70 -25.92 -24.63
C LEU A 241 -4.04 -27.31 -24.75
N TYR A 242 -4.79 -28.32 -25.17
CA TYR A 242 -4.30 -29.70 -25.28
C TYR A 242 -3.93 -30.11 -26.72
N ASP A 243 -4.19 -29.25 -27.70
CA ASP A 243 -3.90 -29.50 -29.11
C ASP A 243 -3.29 -28.21 -29.72
N PRO A 244 -2.00 -28.24 -30.10
CA PRO A 244 -1.33 -27.09 -30.70
C PRO A 244 -2.04 -26.54 -31.95
N GLU A 245 -2.60 -27.40 -32.80
CA GLU A 245 -3.33 -26.96 -34.00
C GLU A 245 -4.67 -26.33 -33.61
N ALA A 246 -5.38 -26.88 -32.63
CA ALA A 246 -6.58 -26.23 -32.10
C ALA A 246 -6.27 -24.86 -31.47
N TYR A 247 -5.12 -24.71 -30.80
CA TYR A 247 -4.67 -23.44 -30.25
C TYR A 247 -4.32 -22.40 -31.32
N LEU A 248 -3.58 -22.80 -32.37
CA LEU A 248 -3.29 -21.93 -33.52
C LEU A 248 -4.56 -21.50 -34.26
N ASN A 249 -5.50 -22.44 -34.44
CA ASN A 249 -6.80 -22.15 -35.03
C ASN A 249 -7.61 -21.17 -34.17
N LEU A 250 -7.55 -21.30 -32.85
CA LEU A 250 -8.14 -20.34 -31.93
C LEU A 250 -7.52 -18.95 -32.11
N LEU A 251 -6.20 -18.82 -32.06
CA LEU A 251 -5.51 -17.54 -32.25
C LEU A 251 -5.88 -16.89 -33.59
N THR A 252 -5.89 -17.68 -34.66
CA THR A 252 -6.23 -17.22 -36.02
C THR A 252 -7.68 -16.75 -36.10
N ARG A 253 -8.61 -17.49 -35.48
CA ARG A 253 -10.03 -17.10 -35.44
C ARG A 253 -10.21 -15.78 -34.70
N GLU A 254 -9.62 -15.65 -33.52
CA GLU A 254 -9.73 -14.46 -32.68
C GLU A 254 -9.10 -13.23 -33.36
N LYS A 255 -7.93 -13.39 -34.00
CA LYS A 255 -7.31 -12.35 -34.85
C LYS A 255 -8.25 -11.93 -35.99
N ASN A 256 -8.84 -12.88 -36.70
CA ASN A 256 -9.75 -12.59 -37.82
C ASN A 256 -11.04 -11.91 -37.37
N GLU A 257 -11.54 -12.20 -36.17
CA GLU A 257 -12.67 -11.50 -35.58
C GLU A 257 -12.32 -10.05 -35.24
N MET A 258 -11.14 -9.80 -34.67
CA MET A 258 -10.65 -8.43 -34.41
C MET A 258 -10.51 -7.63 -35.70
N LEU A 259 -9.97 -8.24 -36.76
CA LEU A 259 -9.82 -7.60 -38.07
C LEU A 259 -11.17 -7.20 -38.70
N LYS A 260 -12.26 -7.91 -38.35
CA LYS A 260 -13.62 -7.67 -38.87
C LYS A 260 -14.49 -6.85 -37.92
N ALA A 261 -14.00 -6.50 -36.74
CA ALA A 261 -14.77 -5.78 -35.74
C ALA A 261 -15.09 -4.36 -36.23
N THR A 262 -16.31 -3.90 -35.96
CA THR A 262 -16.76 -2.54 -36.28
C THR A 262 -17.03 -1.73 -35.02
N ASP A 263 -16.77 -0.42 -35.07
CA ASP A 263 -17.14 0.51 -34.00
C ASP A 263 -18.66 0.76 -33.95
N LYS A 264 -19.11 1.57 -32.98
CA LYS A 264 -20.53 1.93 -32.80
C LYS A 264 -21.14 2.66 -34.00
N ASN A 265 -20.32 3.19 -34.91
CA ASN A 265 -20.73 3.89 -36.12
C ASN A 265 -20.65 3.00 -37.37
N GLY A 266 -20.26 1.73 -37.22
CA GLY A 266 -20.14 0.76 -38.31
C GLY A 266 -18.84 0.84 -39.11
N HIS A 267 -17.84 1.61 -38.65
CA HIS A 267 -16.51 1.64 -39.29
C HIS A 267 -15.66 0.47 -38.81
N LEU A 268 -14.82 -0.08 -39.70
CA LEU A 268 -13.88 -1.14 -39.32
C LEU A 268 -12.88 -0.60 -38.29
N LYS A 269 -12.66 -1.36 -37.22
CA LYS A 269 -11.73 -1.02 -36.14
C LYS A 269 -10.32 -0.73 -36.66
N ILE A 270 -9.88 -1.47 -37.69
CA ILE A 270 -8.60 -1.27 -38.37
C ILE A 270 -8.47 0.13 -38.97
N ASP A 271 -9.54 0.67 -39.57
CA ASP A 271 -9.47 1.96 -40.26
C ASP A 271 -9.30 3.10 -39.24
N ASN A 272 -9.97 2.99 -38.09
CA ASN A 272 -9.78 3.90 -36.97
C ASN A 272 -8.35 3.81 -36.41
N LEU A 273 -7.84 2.59 -36.22
CA LEU A 273 -6.49 2.37 -35.71
C LEU A 273 -5.41 2.92 -36.65
N LYS A 274 -5.57 2.73 -37.96
CA LYS A 274 -4.69 3.31 -39.00
C LYS A 274 -4.66 4.82 -38.91
N LYS A 275 -5.82 5.45 -38.73
CA LYS A 275 -5.94 6.89 -38.59
C LYS A 275 -5.24 7.39 -37.31
N GLU A 276 -5.46 6.73 -36.18
CA GLU A 276 -4.85 7.08 -34.90
C GLU A 276 -3.32 6.97 -34.92
N ILE A 277 -2.77 5.87 -35.46
CA ILE A 277 -1.33 5.70 -35.63
C ILE A 277 -0.75 6.81 -36.51
N THR A 278 -1.41 7.12 -37.63
CA THR A 278 -0.96 8.17 -38.56
C THR A 278 -0.96 9.54 -37.88
N GLU A 279 -2.01 9.87 -37.12
CA GLU A 279 -2.13 11.13 -36.38
C GLU A 279 -1.07 11.24 -35.27
N ALA A 280 -0.83 10.15 -34.53
CA ALA A 280 0.19 10.10 -33.47
C ALA A 280 1.60 10.27 -34.04
N HIS A 281 1.94 9.59 -35.13
CA HIS A 281 3.23 9.71 -35.81
C HIS A 281 3.47 11.13 -36.34
N HIS A 282 2.46 11.72 -36.98
CA HIS A 282 2.55 13.10 -37.47
C HIS A 282 2.69 14.10 -36.32
N LYS A 283 1.98 13.90 -35.21
CA LYS A 283 2.08 14.76 -34.02
C LYS A 283 3.48 14.73 -33.40
N LYS A 284 4.10 13.54 -33.30
CA LYS A 284 5.41 13.36 -32.63
C LYS A 284 6.60 13.72 -33.51
N TYR A 285 6.61 13.22 -34.75
CA TYR A 285 7.77 13.32 -35.63
C TYR A 285 7.64 14.39 -36.71
N HIS A 286 6.48 15.08 -36.78
CA HIS A 286 6.14 16.02 -37.85
C HIS A 286 6.34 15.43 -39.25
N LYS A 287 6.11 14.12 -39.39
CA LYS A 287 6.28 13.34 -40.63
C LYS A 287 5.14 12.33 -40.77
N ASN A 288 4.74 12.09 -42.02
CA ASN A 288 3.79 11.02 -42.34
C ASN A 288 4.51 9.67 -42.26
N ILE A 289 3.87 8.70 -41.61
CA ILE A 289 4.30 7.31 -41.58
C ILE A 289 4.13 6.67 -42.97
N SER A 290 5.07 5.83 -43.40
CA SER A 290 4.91 5.09 -44.66
C SER A 290 3.81 4.02 -44.52
N GLU A 291 3.18 3.63 -45.63
CA GLU A 291 2.12 2.61 -45.60
C GLU A 291 2.63 1.25 -45.08
N SER A 292 3.89 0.93 -45.35
CA SER A 292 4.55 -0.28 -44.84
C SER A 292 4.75 -0.24 -43.33
N GLU A 293 5.22 0.89 -42.79
CA GLU A 293 5.39 1.07 -41.34
C GLU A 293 4.03 1.11 -40.62
N LEU A 294 3.04 1.78 -41.22
CA LEU A 294 1.67 1.84 -40.71
C LEU A 294 1.04 0.46 -40.58
N ASN A 295 1.16 -0.39 -41.62
CA ASN A 295 0.62 -1.74 -41.57
C ASN A 295 1.34 -2.59 -40.50
N LYS A 296 2.65 -2.40 -40.29
CA LYS A 296 3.40 -3.07 -39.23
C LYS A 296 2.94 -2.65 -37.83
N ASP A 297 2.69 -1.36 -37.61
CA ASP A 297 2.18 -0.87 -36.32
C ASP A 297 0.74 -1.33 -36.05
N VAL A 298 -0.11 -1.42 -37.09
CA VAL A 298 -1.46 -2.01 -36.98
C VAL A 298 -1.38 -3.48 -36.59
N GLU A 299 -0.52 -4.27 -37.25
CA GLU A 299 -0.32 -5.68 -36.91
C GLU A 299 0.19 -5.87 -35.49
N ARG A 300 1.12 -5.01 -35.05
CA ARG A 300 1.62 -4.97 -33.68
C ARG A 300 0.52 -4.72 -32.66
N MET A 301 -0.33 -3.71 -32.88
CA MET A 301 -1.45 -3.38 -31.99
C MET A 301 -2.48 -4.51 -31.92
N ILE A 302 -2.76 -5.18 -33.05
CA ILE A 302 -3.63 -6.37 -33.08
C ILE A 302 -2.99 -7.53 -32.31
N GLY A 303 -1.68 -7.73 -32.43
CA GLY A 303 -0.94 -8.74 -31.67
C GLY A 303 -0.99 -8.48 -30.15
N ILE A 304 -0.87 -7.22 -29.73
CA ILE A 304 -1.05 -6.79 -28.33
C ILE A 304 -2.46 -7.14 -27.84
N GLU A 305 -3.50 -6.72 -28.56
CA GLU A 305 -4.89 -6.99 -28.16
C GLU A 305 -5.22 -8.49 -28.14
N LEU A 306 -4.69 -9.25 -29.11
CA LEU A 306 -4.82 -10.71 -29.13
C LEU A 306 -4.16 -11.35 -27.92
N SER A 307 -2.95 -10.90 -27.57
CA SER A 307 -2.21 -11.40 -26.40
C SER A 307 -2.99 -11.14 -25.10
N GLU A 308 -3.55 -9.94 -24.95
CA GLU A 308 -4.42 -9.58 -23.82
C GLU A 308 -5.69 -10.45 -23.78
N LYS A 309 -6.36 -10.66 -24.92
CA LYS A 309 -7.58 -11.49 -25.00
C LYS A 309 -7.31 -12.96 -24.64
N MET A 310 -6.17 -13.49 -25.05
CA MET A 310 -5.78 -14.87 -24.69
C MET A 310 -5.47 -15.00 -23.21
N THR A 311 -4.83 -13.98 -22.64
CA THR A 311 -4.58 -13.88 -21.21
C THR A 311 -5.89 -13.79 -20.42
N ASP A 312 -6.86 -13.00 -20.89
CA ASP A 312 -8.20 -12.90 -20.31
C ASP A 312 -8.94 -14.25 -20.26
N LYS A 313 -8.87 -15.04 -21.35
CA LYS A 313 -9.45 -16.39 -21.38
C LYS A 313 -8.83 -17.31 -20.33
N LEU A 314 -7.51 -17.21 -20.10
CA LEU A 314 -6.83 -17.95 -19.03
C LEU A 314 -7.31 -17.49 -17.64
N VAL A 315 -7.49 -16.19 -17.43
CA VAL A 315 -7.99 -15.65 -16.16
C VAL A 315 -9.45 -16.01 -15.90
N ASP A 316 -10.29 -16.11 -16.92
CA ASP A 316 -11.66 -16.62 -16.77
C ASP A 316 -11.67 -18.07 -16.28
N VAL A 317 -10.77 -18.91 -16.81
CA VAL A 317 -10.58 -20.29 -16.33
C VAL A 317 -10.08 -20.32 -14.89
N LEU A 318 -9.07 -19.50 -14.55
CA LEU A 318 -8.56 -19.36 -13.19
C LEU A 318 -9.64 -18.88 -12.22
N THR A 319 -10.38 -17.85 -12.59
CA THR A 319 -11.45 -17.30 -11.76
C THR A 319 -12.53 -18.33 -11.51
N GLN A 320 -12.94 -19.09 -12.54
CA GLN A 320 -13.92 -20.16 -12.38
C GLN A 320 -13.36 -21.30 -11.51
N LEU A 321 -12.08 -21.64 -11.66
CA LEU A 321 -11.40 -22.65 -10.84
C LEU A 321 -11.39 -22.28 -9.35
N TYR A 322 -11.05 -21.04 -9.03
CA TYR A 322 -10.93 -20.54 -7.66
C TYR A 322 -12.22 -19.86 -7.15
N ARG A 323 -13.30 -19.86 -7.94
CA ARG A 323 -14.59 -19.22 -7.62
C ARG A 323 -15.16 -19.75 -6.31
N GLN A 324 -15.11 -21.06 -6.12
CA GLN A 324 -15.72 -21.68 -4.95
C GLN A 324 -14.92 -21.44 -3.67
N LEU A 325 -13.60 -21.24 -3.78
CA LEU A 325 -12.73 -20.85 -2.67
C LEU A 325 -13.08 -19.45 -2.18
N THR A 326 -13.14 -18.50 -3.13
CA THR A 326 -13.39 -17.10 -2.82
C THR A 326 -14.82 -16.82 -2.39
N ILE A 327 -15.81 -17.59 -2.86
CA ILE A 327 -17.22 -17.40 -2.51
C ILE A 327 -17.60 -18.26 -1.30
N ASP A 328 -17.50 -19.58 -1.35
CA ASP A 328 -18.14 -20.45 -0.35
C ASP A 328 -17.27 -20.69 0.90
N ARG A 329 -15.95 -20.44 0.81
CA ARG A 329 -14.97 -20.80 1.83
C ARG A 329 -14.05 -19.64 2.25
N GLY A 330 -14.50 -18.40 2.07
CA GLY A 330 -13.74 -17.18 2.44
C GLY A 330 -13.40 -17.01 3.93
N HIS A 331 -13.78 -17.96 4.79
CA HIS A 331 -13.48 -18.00 6.22
C HIS A 331 -12.30 -18.93 6.58
N LYS A 332 -11.68 -19.60 5.60
CA LYS A 332 -10.50 -20.49 5.76
C LYS A 332 -9.28 -19.92 5.05
N GLN A 333 -8.07 -20.34 5.38
CA GLN A 333 -6.89 -19.91 4.63
C GLN A 333 -6.93 -20.47 3.20
N PHE A 334 -6.36 -19.72 2.25
CA PHE A 334 -6.38 -20.08 0.83
C PHE A 334 -5.77 -21.46 0.59
N GLN A 335 -4.64 -21.75 1.24
CA GLN A 335 -3.95 -23.04 1.13
C GLN A 335 -4.72 -24.20 1.78
N GLU A 336 -5.36 -23.98 2.93
CA GLU A 336 -6.23 -25.00 3.56
C GLU A 336 -7.35 -25.41 2.60
N THR A 337 -7.91 -24.41 1.92
CA THR A 337 -9.05 -24.59 1.05
C THR A 337 -8.69 -25.26 -0.28
N GLU A 338 -7.51 -24.97 -0.87
CA GLU A 338 -6.95 -25.70 -2.02
C GLU A 338 -6.74 -27.21 -1.73
N ASN A 339 -6.54 -27.58 -0.46
CA ASN A 339 -6.19 -28.94 -0.04
C ASN A 339 -7.40 -29.81 0.35
N GLU A 340 -8.61 -29.24 0.44
CA GLU A 340 -9.81 -29.94 0.94
C GLU A 340 -10.48 -30.89 -0.07
N ASP A 341 -10.07 -30.90 -1.34
CA ASP A 341 -10.51 -31.86 -2.36
C ASP A 341 -9.32 -32.27 -3.26
N PHE A 342 -8.67 -33.38 -2.95
CA PHE A 342 -7.45 -33.80 -3.67
C PHE A 342 -7.74 -34.55 -4.98
N MET A 343 -8.94 -35.12 -5.16
CA MET A 343 -9.28 -35.94 -6.34
C MET A 343 -9.92 -35.12 -7.45
N HIS A 344 -10.78 -34.15 -7.11
CA HIS A 344 -11.47 -33.29 -8.07
C HIS A 344 -11.24 -31.80 -7.79
N GLY A 345 -10.44 -31.46 -6.78
CA GLY A 345 -10.24 -30.08 -6.40
C GLY A 345 -9.10 -29.38 -7.13
N ILE A 346 -8.84 -28.19 -6.64
CA ILE A 346 -8.25 -27.09 -7.40
C ILE A 346 -6.79 -27.35 -7.75
N THR A 347 -6.07 -28.06 -6.87
CA THR A 347 -4.67 -28.43 -7.08
C THR A 347 -4.49 -29.39 -8.26
N THR A 348 -5.36 -30.40 -8.38
CA THR A 348 -5.31 -31.39 -9.46
C THR A 348 -5.65 -30.75 -10.80
N THR A 349 -6.75 -29.99 -10.84
CA THR A 349 -7.15 -29.20 -12.01
C THR A 349 -6.04 -28.25 -12.48
N ARG A 350 -5.45 -27.50 -11.55
CA ARG A 350 -4.31 -26.63 -11.82
C ARG A 350 -3.16 -27.39 -12.47
N SER A 351 -2.78 -28.53 -11.88
CA SER A 351 -1.69 -29.36 -12.41
C SER A 351 -1.98 -29.79 -13.85
N THR A 352 -3.22 -30.19 -14.15
CA THR A 352 -3.63 -30.58 -15.50
C THR A 352 -3.51 -29.42 -16.49
N ILE A 353 -3.97 -28.21 -16.14
CA ILE A 353 -3.85 -27.01 -16.99
C ILE A 353 -2.37 -26.65 -17.22
N LEU A 354 -1.55 -26.66 -16.16
CA LEU A 354 -0.11 -26.39 -16.28
C LEU A 354 0.61 -27.42 -17.15
N LYS A 355 0.22 -28.69 -17.08
CA LYS A 355 0.72 -29.74 -17.98
C LYS A 355 0.33 -29.47 -19.43
N ALA A 356 -0.89 -29.01 -19.69
CA ALA A 356 -1.36 -28.62 -21.03
C ALA A 356 -0.49 -27.48 -21.60
N LEU A 357 -0.32 -26.41 -20.83
CA LEU A 357 0.51 -25.26 -21.22
C LEU A 357 1.97 -25.66 -21.46
N ARG A 358 2.56 -26.52 -20.62
CA ARG A 358 3.93 -27.03 -20.83
C ARG A 358 4.06 -27.88 -22.08
N ARG A 359 3.04 -28.65 -22.45
CA ARG A 359 3.02 -29.41 -23.72
C ARG A 359 2.98 -28.46 -24.92
N LEU A 360 2.15 -27.41 -24.86
CA LEU A 360 2.14 -26.36 -25.89
C LEU A 360 3.50 -25.65 -25.99
N LEU A 361 4.10 -25.29 -24.86
CA LEU A 361 5.43 -24.67 -24.81
C LEU A 361 6.45 -25.52 -25.57
N ASN A 362 6.61 -26.78 -25.17
CA ASN A 362 7.59 -27.67 -25.81
C ASN A 362 7.32 -27.85 -27.30
N HIS A 363 6.05 -27.99 -27.69
CA HIS A 363 5.68 -28.15 -29.10
C HIS A 363 6.02 -26.91 -29.93
N PHE A 364 5.71 -25.71 -29.43
CA PHE A 364 6.05 -24.48 -30.13
C PHE A 364 7.56 -24.19 -30.11
N GLU A 365 8.30 -24.56 -29.07
CA GLU A 365 9.76 -24.53 -29.09
C GLU A 365 10.33 -25.44 -30.19
N GLU A 366 9.82 -26.68 -30.32
CA GLU A 366 10.21 -27.60 -31.38
C GLU A 366 9.89 -27.03 -32.76
N MET A 367 8.67 -26.53 -32.98
CA MET A 367 8.25 -25.92 -34.24
C MET A 367 9.08 -24.68 -34.61
N GLU A 368 9.36 -23.80 -33.64
CA GLU A 368 10.13 -22.57 -33.85
C GLU A 368 11.60 -22.88 -34.17
N ASN A 369 12.16 -23.93 -33.58
CA ASN A 369 13.51 -24.42 -33.88
C ASN A 369 13.60 -25.11 -35.25
N GLU A 370 12.55 -25.80 -35.69
CA GLU A 370 12.52 -26.50 -36.98
C GLU A 370 12.20 -25.57 -38.16
N ASN A 371 11.40 -24.53 -37.96
CA ASN A 371 10.97 -23.64 -39.05
C ASN A 371 10.59 -22.24 -38.54
N SER A 372 11.56 -21.34 -38.40
CA SER A 372 11.38 -19.99 -37.83
C SER A 372 10.56 -19.01 -38.68
N GLU A 373 10.14 -19.39 -39.89
CA GLU A 373 9.39 -18.55 -40.84
C GLU A 373 7.97 -19.08 -41.15
N ASP A 374 7.39 -19.96 -40.33
CA ASP A 374 6.02 -20.45 -40.58
C ASP A 374 5.02 -19.26 -40.64
N PRO A 375 4.31 -19.05 -41.77
CA PRO A 375 3.38 -17.94 -41.92
C PRO A 375 2.15 -18.02 -40.99
N ARG A 376 1.98 -19.12 -40.26
CA ARG A 376 0.98 -19.26 -39.18
C ARG A 376 1.38 -18.55 -37.89
N TYR A 377 2.64 -18.13 -37.74
CA TYR A 377 3.07 -17.39 -36.55
C TYR A 377 2.40 -16.03 -36.49
N ILE A 378 1.64 -15.81 -35.41
CA ILE A 378 1.07 -14.52 -35.06
C ILE A 378 2.02 -13.90 -34.03
N GLY A 379 2.51 -12.69 -34.29
CA GLY A 379 3.34 -11.96 -33.33
C GLY A 379 2.58 -11.80 -32.00
N MET A 380 3.12 -12.41 -30.94
CA MET A 380 2.56 -12.33 -29.59
C MET A 380 3.37 -11.33 -28.78
N TYR A 381 2.76 -10.79 -27.74
CA TYR A 381 3.32 -9.72 -26.95
C TYR A 381 3.22 -10.04 -25.46
N LYS A 382 4.26 -9.68 -24.71
CA LYS A 382 4.25 -9.70 -23.24
C LYS A 382 4.73 -8.36 -22.71
N MET A 383 4.36 -8.02 -21.48
CA MET A 383 4.96 -6.86 -20.80
C MET A 383 6.48 -7.00 -20.79
N ALA A 384 7.18 -5.94 -21.19
CA ALA A 384 8.63 -5.95 -21.20
C ALA A 384 9.16 -6.14 -19.76
N GLU A 385 10.20 -6.95 -19.63
CA GLU A 385 10.79 -7.23 -18.32
C GLU A 385 11.49 -5.98 -17.77
N MET A 386 11.47 -5.82 -16.45
CA MET A 386 12.09 -4.65 -15.82
C MET A 386 13.61 -4.71 -15.96
N ASP A 387 14.21 -3.70 -16.59
CA ASP A 387 15.67 -3.59 -16.67
C ASP A 387 16.28 -3.37 -15.29
N TYR A 388 17.38 -4.06 -15.01
CA TYR A 388 18.13 -3.92 -13.76
C TYR A 388 19.34 -2.99 -13.92
N VAL A 389 19.27 -1.78 -13.35
CA VAL A 389 20.43 -0.89 -13.25
C VAL A 389 21.10 -1.06 -11.89
N THR A 390 22.33 -1.56 -11.86
CA THR A 390 23.13 -1.57 -10.64
C THR A 390 23.79 -0.20 -10.45
N ARG A 391 23.39 0.54 -9.41
CA ARG A 391 24.09 1.77 -8.98
C ARG A 391 24.81 1.53 -7.66
N GLU A 392 26.06 1.97 -7.59
CA GLU A 392 26.81 2.05 -6.35
C GLU A 392 26.32 3.23 -5.51
N VAL A 393 26.00 2.98 -4.25
CA VAL A 393 25.59 4.03 -3.31
C VAL A 393 26.55 4.07 -2.14
N ASN A 394 27.12 5.26 -1.93
CA ASN A 394 27.91 5.58 -0.75
C ASN A 394 26.97 5.73 0.45
N TYR A 395 27.24 4.98 1.52
CA TYR A 395 26.55 5.15 2.79
C TYR A 395 27.57 5.24 3.92
N LYS A 396 27.26 6.01 4.96
CA LYS A 396 28.04 6.03 6.20
C LYS A 396 27.50 4.99 7.15
N ASP A 397 28.36 4.12 7.68
CA ASP A 397 27.96 3.19 8.73
C ASP A 397 27.77 3.90 10.09
N LYS A 398 27.40 3.13 11.12
CA LYS A 398 27.19 3.65 12.48
C LYS A 398 28.45 4.30 13.08
N GLU A 399 29.62 4.06 12.49
CA GLU A 399 30.92 4.60 12.89
C GLU A 399 31.33 5.80 12.02
N GLY A 400 30.48 6.21 11.06
CA GLY A 400 30.70 7.34 10.16
C GLY A 400 31.60 7.03 8.96
N LYS A 401 31.98 5.77 8.75
CA LYS A 401 32.86 5.34 7.66
C LYS A 401 32.05 5.18 6.37
N GLU A 402 32.54 5.79 5.29
CA GLU A 402 31.94 5.68 3.97
C GLU A 402 32.20 4.29 3.38
N ASN A 403 31.12 3.58 3.07
CA ASN A 403 31.10 2.28 2.43
C ASN A 403 30.29 2.35 1.15
N ILE A 404 30.63 1.50 0.17
CA ILE A 404 29.92 1.40 -1.11
C ILE A 404 29.09 0.12 -1.09
N ARG A 405 27.78 0.22 -1.36
CA ARG A 405 26.98 -0.97 -1.67
C ARG A 405 26.43 -0.89 -3.10
N PRO A 406 26.52 -1.96 -3.90
CA PRO A 406 25.77 -2.04 -5.14
C PRO A 406 24.28 -2.17 -4.78
N ILE A 407 23.45 -1.33 -5.38
CA ILE A 407 22.00 -1.43 -5.35
C ILE A 407 21.54 -1.72 -6.77
N THR A 408 21.04 -2.92 -7.00
CA THR A 408 20.35 -3.28 -8.23
C THR A 408 18.95 -2.66 -8.22
N ARG A 409 18.60 -1.92 -9.27
CA ARG A 409 17.36 -1.15 -9.40
C ARG A 409 16.56 -1.65 -10.58
N THR A 410 15.25 -1.82 -10.45
CA THR A 410 14.36 -2.10 -11.58
C THR A 410 13.80 -0.82 -12.19
N ILE A 411 13.89 -0.66 -13.50
CA ILE A 411 13.16 0.36 -14.26
C ILE A 411 11.83 -0.27 -14.71
N ALA A 412 10.70 0.37 -14.39
CA ALA A 412 9.42 -0.06 -14.91
C ALA A 412 9.33 0.25 -16.41
N LEU A 413 9.03 -0.77 -17.21
CA LEU A 413 8.83 -0.64 -18.65
C LEU A 413 7.33 -0.68 -18.93
N PRO A 414 6.70 0.45 -19.31
CA PRO A 414 5.24 0.51 -19.47
C PRO A 414 4.75 -0.04 -20.83
N PHE A 415 5.57 -0.80 -21.54
CA PHE A 415 5.30 -1.25 -22.90
C PHE A 415 5.42 -2.75 -23.03
N GLN A 416 4.78 -3.29 -24.06
CA GLN A 416 4.87 -4.70 -24.41
C GLN A 416 5.96 -4.90 -25.47
N GLN A 417 6.68 -6.01 -25.35
CA GLN A 417 7.65 -6.46 -26.35
C GLN A 417 7.11 -7.66 -27.11
N GLU A 418 7.41 -7.71 -28.40
CA GLU A 418 7.12 -8.86 -29.24
C GLU A 418 7.94 -10.06 -28.78
N VAL A 419 7.30 -11.22 -28.69
CA VAL A 419 7.89 -12.48 -28.25
C VAL A 419 7.41 -13.63 -29.14
N SER A 420 8.19 -14.71 -29.15
CA SER A 420 7.79 -15.94 -29.81
C SER A 420 6.56 -16.55 -29.14
N LEU A 421 5.88 -17.48 -29.83
CA LEU A 421 4.69 -18.12 -29.29
C LEU A 421 5.06 -19.00 -28.09
N SER A 422 6.21 -19.69 -28.15
CA SER A 422 6.78 -20.41 -27.00
C SER A 422 7.00 -19.48 -25.80
N SER A 423 7.68 -18.35 -25.99
CA SER A 423 7.93 -17.34 -24.96
C SER A 423 6.64 -16.74 -24.39
N PHE A 424 5.60 -16.60 -25.22
CA PHE A 424 4.28 -16.17 -24.77
C PHE A 424 3.62 -17.23 -23.88
N ILE A 425 3.66 -18.51 -24.25
CA ILE A 425 3.14 -19.61 -23.41
C ILE A 425 3.92 -19.72 -22.09
N GLU A 426 5.24 -19.56 -22.14
CA GLU A 426 6.07 -19.48 -20.92
C GLU A 426 5.62 -18.34 -20.00
N ASN A 427 5.33 -17.16 -20.58
CA ASN A 427 4.76 -16.04 -19.84
C ASN A 427 3.39 -16.40 -19.22
N GLN A 428 2.49 -17.06 -19.96
CA GLN A 428 1.20 -17.52 -19.43
C GLN A 428 1.36 -18.50 -18.25
N ILE A 429 2.34 -19.41 -18.31
CA ILE A 429 2.66 -20.33 -17.20
C ILE A 429 3.13 -19.55 -15.96
N SER A 430 4.01 -18.57 -16.16
CA SER A 430 4.50 -17.69 -15.10
C SER A 430 3.36 -16.87 -14.48
N GLU A 431 2.51 -16.26 -15.31
CA GLU A 431 1.34 -15.50 -14.88
C GLU A 431 0.34 -16.35 -14.12
N PHE A 432 0.12 -17.61 -14.53
CA PHE A 432 -0.73 -18.55 -13.80
C PHE A 432 -0.22 -18.76 -12.37
N GLY A 433 1.07 -19.02 -12.19
CA GLY A 433 1.68 -19.22 -10.87
C GLY A 433 1.60 -17.95 -10.01
N HIS A 434 1.96 -16.81 -10.60
CA HIS A 434 1.89 -15.52 -9.95
C HIS A 434 0.45 -15.14 -9.55
N TRP A 435 -0.54 -15.38 -10.40
CA TRP A 435 -1.95 -15.12 -10.10
C TRP A 435 -2.40 -15.89 -8.86
N ARG A 436 -2.06 -17.19 -8.75
CA ARG A 436 -2.39 -18.00 -7.56
C ARG A 436 -1.79 -17.42 -6.29
N GLU A 437 -0.49 -17.11 -6.31
CA GLU A 437 0.20 -16.57 -5.12
C GLU A 437 -0.41 -15.24 -4.66
N LYS A 438 -0.73 -14.36 -5.60
CA LYS A 438 -1.28 -13.02 -5.31
C LYS A 438 -2.73 -13.09 -4.86
N THR A 439 -3.56 -13.87 -5.53
CA THR A 439 -4.95 -14.09 -5.12
C THR A 439 -4.99 -14.73 -3.73
N GLY A 440 -4.10 -15.68 -3.45
CA GLY A 440 -3.94 -16.27 -2.11
C GLY A 440 -3.56 -15.23 -1.07
N TYR A 441 -2.57 -14.37 -1.35
CA TYR A 441 -2.19 -13.27 -0.44
C TYR A 441 -3.36 -12.32 -0.16
N LEU A 442 -4.02 -11.81 -1.21
CA LEU A 442 -5.11 -10.83 -1.08
C LEU A 442 -6.33 -11.44 -0.36
N HIS A 443 -6.60 -12.73 -0.60
CA HIS A 443 -7.62 -13.48 0.12
C HIS A 443 -7.29 -13.62 1.61
N ASP A 444 -6.07 -14.04 1.92
CA ASP A 444 -5.65 -14.30 3.31
C ASP A 444 -5.46 -13.02 4.13
N ILE A 445 -5.19 -11.87 3.48
CA ILE A 445 -5.31 -10.56 4.14
C ILE A 445 -6.76 -10.29 4.55
N GLY A 446 -7.71 -10.51 3.63
CA GLY A 446 -9.13 -10.35 3.90
C GLY A 446 -9.61 -11.27 5.03
N LEU A 447 -9.06 -12.48 5.09
CA LEU A 447 -9.24 -13.41 6.19
C LEU A 447 -8.64 -12.85 7.48
N ALA A 448 -7.35 -12.50 7.49
CA ALA A 448 -6.65 -12.03 8.68
C ALA A 448 -7.36 -10.84 9.32
N ALA A 449 -7.91 -9.91 8.53
CA ALA A 449 -8.75 -8.79 8.99
C ALA A 449 -9.97 -9.22 9.83
N ASN A 450 -10.47 -10.44 9.63
CA ASN A 450 -11.66 -11.01 10.24
C ASN A 450 -11.36 -12.07 11.32
N HIS A 451 -10.10 -12.39 11.61
CA HIS A 451 -9.69 -13.39 12.61
C HIS A 451 -8.93 -12.74 13.79
N PRO A 452 -9.03 -13.30 15.02
CA PRO A 452 -8.34 -12.75 16.18
C PRO A 452 -6.81 -12.77 16.00
N ALA A 453 -6.12 -11.79 16.59
CA ALA A 453 -4.68 -11.63 16.44
C ALA A 453 -3.90 -12.91 16.87
N HIS A 454 -2.99 -13.38 16.01
CA HIS A 454 -2.00 -14.40 16.36
C HIS A 454 -1.09 -13.94 17.52
N GLU A 455 -0.35 -14.86 18.16
CA GLU A 455 0.59 -14.53 19.24
C GLU A 455 1.60 -13.43 18.83
N GLY A 456 1.38 -12.21 19.32
CA GLY A 456 2.30 -11.08 19.19
C GLY A 456 1.81 -9.87 18.39
N SER A 457 0.56 -9.85 17.90
CA SER A 457 -0.22 -8.72 17.32
C SER A 457 -0.74 -8.96 15.89
N PHE A 458 -1.77 -8.20 15.48
CA PHE A 458 -2.45 -8.37 14.19
C PHE A 458 -1.56 -8.03 12.99
N PHE A 459 -0.91 -6.87 13.02
CA PHE A 459 0.01 -6.48 11.95
C PHE A 459 1.25 -7.36 11.94
N LYS A 460 1.66 -7.92 13.08
CA LYS A 460 2.72 -8.92 13.10
C LYS A 460 2.30 -10.17 12.32
N GLY A 461 1.08 -10.67 12.55
CA GLY A 461 0.53 -11.81 11.79
C GLY A 461 0.47 -11.53 10.28
N LEU A 462 -0.08 -10.37 9.87
CA LEU A 462 -0.07 -9.94 8.47
C LEU A 462 1.35 -9.83 7.90
N GLY A 463 2.29 -9.32 8.70
CA GLY A 463 3.70 -9.18 8.32
C GLY A 463 4.35 -10.54 8.09
N ASP A 464 4.05 -11.52 8.93
CA ASP A 464 4.55 -12.89 8.79
C ASP A 464 3.93 -13.59 7.57
N PHE A 465 2.64 -13.39 7.28
CA PHE A 465 2.00 -13.87 6.04
C PHE A 465 2.66 -13.28 4.79
N SER A 466 2.92 -11.96 4.80
CA SER A 466 3.56 -11.29 3.67
C SER A 466 5.01 -11.76 3.41
N GLU A 467 5.67 -12.38 4.40
CA GLU A 467 7.00 -12.96 4.24
C GLU A 467 7.00 -14.40 3.71
N GLN A 468 5.89 -15.13 3.86
CA GLN A 468 5.78 -16.53 3.44
C GLN A 468 5.51 -16.69 1.93
N ILE A 469 5.19 -15.61 1.23
CA ILE A 469 4.81 -15.65 -0.18
C ILE A 469 5.96 -15.09 -1.03
N THR A 470 6.47 -15.94 -1.92
CA THR A 470 7.64 -15.69 -2.78
C THR A 470 7.42 -14.59 -3.82
N GLY A 471 6.17 -14.28 -4.17
CA GLY A 471 5.80 -13.40 -5.29
C GLY A 471 5.07 -12.08 -4.97
N VAL A 472 5.06 -11.57 -3.74
CA VAL A 472 4.27 -10.36 -3.38
C VAL A 472 4.94 -9.04 -3.77
N ASN A 473 5.33 -8.88 -5.04
CA ASN A 473 5.66 -7.55 -5.55
C ASN A 473 4.38 -6.83 -6.01
N LEU A 474 4.16 -5.60 -5.56
CA LEU A 474 2.96 -4.84 -5.93
C LEU A 474 2.83 -4.63 -7.44
N ASP A 475 3.93 -4.37 -8.15
CA ASP A 475 3.91 -4.22 -9.61
C ASP A 475 3.34 -5.47 -10.28
N SER A 476 3.65 -6.64 -9.72
CA SER A 476 3.17 -7.89 -10.24
C SER A 476 1.67 -8.07 -9.96
N ILE A 477 1.13 -7.61 -8.82
CA ILE A 477 -0.32 -7.60 -8.56
C ILE A 477 -1.06 -6.76 -9.60
N LEU A 478 -0.49 -5.62 -9.96
CA LEU A 478 -1.05 -4.68 -10.92
C LEU A 478 -0.89 -5.15 -12.38
N ALA A 479 0.14 -5.97 -12.65
CA ALA A 479 0.35 -6.64 -13.93
C ALA A 479 -0.47 -7.92 -14.10
N LEU A 480 -1.33 -8.27 -13.14
CA LEU A 480 -2.29 -9.36 -13.36
C LEU A 480 -3.24 -8.98 -14.50
N PRO A 481 -3.83 -9.96 -15.20
CA PRO A 481 -4.73 -9.65 -16.32
C PRO A 481 -5.99 -8.91 -15.84
N ASP A 482 -6.45 -9.21 -14.61
CA ASP A 482 -7.49 -8.44 -13.91
C ASP A 482 -6.98 -7.24 -13.10
N GLY A 483 -5.69 -6.92 -13.18
CA GLY A 483 -5.08 -5.83 -12.44
C GLY A 483 -5.78 -4.49 -12.69
N LYS A 484 -6.16 -4.21 -13.95
CA LYS A 484 -6.97 -3.02 -14.30
C LYS A 484 -8.31 -3.01 -13.58
N LEU A 485 -9.07 -4.11 -13.71
CA LEU A 485 -10.40 -4.24 -13.12
C LEU A 485 -10.34 -4.14 -11.58
N MET A 486 -9.30 -4.72 -10.97
CA MET A 486 -9.05 -4.68 -9.54
C MET A 486 -8.70 -3.27 -9.05
N VAL A 487 -7.87 -2.52 -9.79
CA VAL A 487 -7.54 -1.11 -9.45
C VAL A 487 -8.78 -0.23 -9.53
N GLU A 488 -9.61 -0.40 -10.55
CA GLU A 488 -10.86 0.35 -10.68
C GLU A 488 -11.85 0.02 -9.56
N ALA A 489 -11.99 -1.27 -9.23
CA ALA A 489 -12.77 -1.73 -8.09
C ALA A 489 -12.25 -1.12 -6.78
N PHE A 490 -10.93 -1.02 -6.61
CA PHE A 490 -10.29 -0.42 -5.45
C PHE A 490 -10.54 1.10 -5.35
N HIS A 491 -10.47 1.83 -6.47
CA HIS A 491 -10.80 3.26 -6.50
C HIS A 491 -12.26 3.50 -6.11
N LEU A 492 -13.20 2.73 -6.68
CA LEU A 492 -14.63 2.82 -6.34
C LEU A 492 -14.88 2.43 -4.88
N TYR A 493 -14.28 1.34 -4.40
CA TYR A 493 -14.41 0.89 -3.03
C TYR A 493 -13.96 1.97 -2.04
N THR A 494 -12.79 2.58 -2.28
CA THR A 494 -12.28 3.68 -1.44
C THR A 494 -13.21 4.90 -1.47
N LYS A 495 -13.75 5.25 -2.64
CA LYS A 495 -14.66 6.39 -2.80
C LYS A 495 -15.97 6.19 -2.03
N ILE A 496 -16.64 5.07 -2.26
CA ILE A 496 -17.93 4.72 -1.66
C ILE A 496 -17.80 4.54 -0.14
N LEU A 497 -16.69 3.96 0.34
CA LEU A 497 -16.42 3.82 1.77
C LEU A 497 -16.31 5.18 2.47
N GLN A 498 -15.62 6.15 1.85
CA GLN A 498 -15.50 7.51 2.37
C GLN A 498 -16.82 8.27 2.29
N GLU A 499 -17.61 8.07 1.22
CA GLU A 499 -18.94 8.66 1.08
C GLU A 499 -19.91 8.15 2.16
N ASP A 500 -19.97 6.84 2.39
CA ASP A 500 -20.85 6.26 3.40
C ASP A 500 -20.50 6.77 4.80
N SER A 501 -19.21 6.99 5.05
CA SER A 501 -18.70 7.64 6.26
C SER A 501 -19.16 9.12 6.34
N ALA A 502 -18.97 9.91 5.28
CA ALA A 502 -19.31 11.33 5.25
C ALA A 502 -20.82 11.60 5.40
N LYS A 503 -21.66 10.78 4.75
CA LYS A 503 -23.12 10.78 4.90
C LYS A 503 -23.58 10.67 6.36
N ARG A 504 -22.78 9.97 7.15
CA ARG A 504 -22.98 9.69 8.57
C ARG A 504 -22.19 10.64 9.48
N ASP A 505 -21.69 11.76 8.93
CA ASP A 505 -20.83 12.72 9.66
C ASP A 505 -19.59 12.04 10.26
N HIS A 506 -19.04 11.05 9.55
CA HIS A 506 -17.97 10.20 10.03
C HIS A 506 -18.25 9.59 11.41
N ARG A 507 -19.49 9.18 11.68
CA ARG A 507 -19.86 8.44 12.89
C ARG A 507 -20.02 6.96 12.61
N MET A 508 -19.77 6.17 13.63
CA MET A 508 -19.71 4.72 13.51
C MET A 508 -21.10 4.08 13.53
N PHE A 509 -21.27 3.03 12.72
CA PHE A 509 -22.45 2.18 12.73
C PHE A 509 -22.05 0.70 12.62
N ALA A 510 -22.64 -0.16 13.43
CA ALA A 510 -22.30 -1.58 13.52
C ALA A 510 -22.58 -2.36 12.23
N SER A 511 -23.44 -1.82 11.37
CA SER A 511 -23.83 -2.42 10.09
C SER A 511 -22.97 -1.99 8.89
N THR A 512 -22.01 -1.07 9.06
CA THR A 512 -21.21 -0.56 7.92
C THR A 512 -20.34 -1.64 7.28
N PHE A 513 -19.85 -2.59 8.08
CA PHE A 513 -18.97 -3.68 7.62
C PHE A 513 -19.57 -5.07 7.79
N SER A 514 -20.84 -5.15 8.20
CA SER A 514 -21.54 -6.41 8.24
C SER A 514 -21.89 -6.86 6.82
N ASN A 515 -21.69 -8.14 6.55
CA ASN A 515 -22.21 -8.78 5.34
C ASN A 515 -23.73 -8.60 5.24
N GLU A 516 -24.25 -8.57 4.01
CA GLU A 516 -25.69 -8.62 3.80
C GLU A 516 -26.29 -9.93 4.32
N PHE A 517 -27.55 -9.91 4.72
CA PHE A 517 -28.26 -11.10 5.21
C PHE A 517 -28.27 -12.17 4.10
N ASN A 518 -27.56 -13.29 4.32
CA ASN A 518 -27.29 -14.38 3.36
C ASN A 518 -26.29 -14.09 2.23
N GLY A 519 -25.47 -13.03 2.34
CA GLY A 519 -24.40 -12.71 1.39
C GLY A 519 -23.00 -12.85 2.00
N ASN A 520 -21.99 -13.08 1.15
CA ASN A 520 -20.57 -13.06 1.54
C ASN A 520 -19.92 -11.70 1.32
N ASN A 521 -20.64 -10.75 0.71
CA ASN A 521 -20.19 -9.40 0.43
C ASN A 521 -20.89 -8.39 1.34
N THR A 522 -20.19 -7.29 1.66
CA THR A 522 -20.78 -6.14 2.37
C THR A 522 -21.64 -5.28 1.44
N LYS A 523 -22.49 -4.41 2.01
CA LYS A 523 -23.30 -3.45 1.23
C LYS A 523 -22.46 -2.56 0.31
N ILE A 524 -21.26 -2.18 0.77
CA ILE A 524 -20.31 -1.36 0.00
C ILE A 524 -19.79 -2.15 -1.20
N GLU A 525 -19.39 -3.40 -0.99
CA GLU A 525 -18.91 -4.27 -2.08
C GLU A 525 -19.99 -4.55 -3.13
N VAL A 526 -21.23 -4.79 -2.70
CA VAL A 526 -22.37 -4.97 -3.62
C VAL A 526 -22.56 -3.74 -4.50
N GLN A 527 -22.47 -2.53 -3.92
CA GLN A 527 -22.59 -1.28 -4.67
C GLN A 527 -21.43 -1.09 -5.66
N VAL A 528 -20.20 -1.42 -5.27
CA VAL A 528 -19.06 -1.38 -6.21
C VAL A 528 -19.30 -2.34 -7.38
N ILE A 529 -19.77 -3.56 -7.12
CA ILE A 529 -20.12 -4.53 -8.17
C ILE A 529 -21.19 -3.94 -9.10
N GLU A 530 -22.21 -3.26 -8.57
CA GLU A 530 -23.25 -2.61 -9.37
C GLU A 530 -22.68 -1.52 -10.29
N TYR A 531 -21.80 -0.64 -9.79
CA TYR A 531 -21.15 0.37 -10.62
C TYR A 531 -20.21 -0.24 -11.68
N LEU A 532 -19.47 -1.29 -11.35
CA LEU A 532 -18.66 -2.01 -12.33
C LEU A 532 -19.53 -2.67 -13.41
N ARG A 533 -20.71 -3.19 -13.06
CA ARG A 533 -21.69 -3.69 -14.05
C ARG A 533 -22.22 -2.59 -14.96
N LEU A 534 -22.45 -1.38 -14.44
CA LEU A 534 -22.88 -0.24 -15.27
C LEU A 534 -21.82 0.12 -16.32
N LYS A 535 -20.53 -0.05 -15.99
CA LYS A 535 -19.42 0.20 -16.91
C LYS A 535 -19.21 -0.92 -17.93
N TYR A 536 -19.10 -2.16 -17.47
CA TYR A 536 -18.69 -3.30 -18.29
C TYR A 536 -19.85 -4.13 -18.86
N GLY A 537 -21.08 -3.90 -18.41
CA GLY A 537 -22.26 -4.59 -18.91
C GLY A 537 -22.15 -6.12 -18.81
N LYS A 538 -22.34 -6.81 -19.94
CA LYS A 538 -22.22 -8.27 -20.06
C LYS A 538 -20.83 -8.73 -20.49
N ASP A 539 -19.92 -7.80 -20.77
CA ASP A 539 -18.60 -8.11 -21.33
C ASP A 539 -17.70 -8.79 -20.29
N ILE A 540 -17.94 -8.52 -19.00
CA ILE A 540 -17.25 -9.16 -17.87
C ILE A 540 -18.25 -9.98 -17.05
N SER A 541 -17.87 -11.22 -16.74
CA SER A 541 -18.72 -12.11 -15.94
C SER A 541 -18.89 -11.62 -14.50
N ASN A 542 -20.05 -11.92 -13.91
CA ASN A 542 -20.30 -11.60 -12.49
C ASN A 542 -19.29 -12.24 -11.52
N ALA A 543 -18.72 -13.39 -11.88
CA ALA A 543 -17.70 -14.05 -11.07
C ALA A 543 -16.38 -13.25 -11.11
N ARG A 544 -16.00 -12.75 -12.28
CA ARG A 544 -14.81 -11.92 -12.48
C ARG A 544 -14.92 -10.57 -11.76
N LEU A 545 -16.10 -9.92 -11.79
CA LEU A 545 -16.39 -8.72 -10.99
C LEU A 545 -16.27 -8.99 -9.48
N LYS A 546 -16.79 -10.12 -9.00
CA LYS A 546 -16.67 -10.54 -7.59
C LYS A 546 -15.23 -10.84 -7.18
N SER A 547 -14.45 -11.45 -8.06
CA SER A 547 -13.02 -11.69 -7.85
C SER A 547 -12.25 -10.37 -7.75
N ALA A 548 -12.52 -9.43 -8.65
CA ALA A 548 -11.87 -8.12 -8.65
C ALA A 548 -12.17 -7.31 -7.39
N ILE A 549 -13.42 -7.31 -6.89
CA ILE A 549 -13.73 -6.61 -5.63
C ILE A 549 -13.05 -7.27 -4.43
N ASN A 550 -12.94 -8.61 -4.37
CA ASN A 550 -12.20 -9.29 -3.31
C ASN A 550 -10.71 -8.89 -3.34
N GLY A 551 -10.11 -8.85 -4.53
CA GLY A 551 -8.74 -8.34 -4.70
C GLY A 551 -8.61 -6.88 -4.27
N ALA A 552 -9.57 -6.03 -4.63
CA ALA A 552 -9.61 -4.62 -4.25
C ALA A 552 -9.72 -4.40 -2.74
N VAL A 553 -10.53 -5.20 -2.04
CA VAL A 553 -10.61 -5.20 -0.57
C VAL A 553 -9.26 -5.61 0.02
N GLY A 554 -8.60 -6.64 -0.53
CA GLY A 554 -7.24 -7.02 -0.16
C GLY A 554 -6.21 -5.91 -0.38
N LEU A 555 -6.31 -5.14 -1.49
CA LEU A 555 -5.46 -3.96 -1.74
C LEU A 555 -5.71 -2.88 -0.67
N ALA A 556 -6.97 -2.61 -0.32
CA ALA A 556 -7.36 -1.61 0.66
C ALA A 556 -6.96 -1.98 2.10
N GLN A 557 -6.92 -3.27 2.43
CA GLN A 557 -6.58 -3.77 3.76
C GLN A 557 -5.09 -4.13 3.91
N GLY A 558 -4.42 -4.63 2.88
CA GLY A 558 -3.07 -5.20 3.04
C GLY A 558 -1.94 -4.39 2.43
N ILE A 559 -2.24 -3.44 1.53
CA ILE A 559 -1.23 -2.74 0.74
C ILE A 559 -1.34 -1.23 0.90
N TYR A 560 -2.48 -0.66 0.48
CA TYR A 560 -2.71 0.78 0.56
C TYR A 560 -3.28 1.23 1.90
N MET A 561 -3.81 0.30 2.69
CA MET A 561 -4.35 0.56 4.03
C MET A 561 -5.50 1.59 4.06
N THR A 562 -6.09 1.96 2.91
CA THR A 562 -7.15 2.98 2.81
C THR A 562 -8.40 2.57 3.59
N TYR A 563 -8.64 1.27 3.75
CA TYR A 563 -9.70 0.75 4.62
C TYR A 563 -9.49 1.21 6.07
N TYR A 564 -8.28 0.98 6.60
CA TYR A 564 -7.94 1.34 7.98
C TYR A 564 -7.82 2.85 8.18
N GLU A 565 -7.28 3.59 7.19
CA GLU A 565 -7.25 5.06 7.18
C GLU A 565 -8.67 5.65 7.26
N THR A 566 -9.65 5.03 6.60
CA THR A 566 -11.03 5.51 6.68
C THR A 566 -11.65 5.19 8.05
N GLN A 567 -11.40 3.99 8.62
CA GLN A 567 -11.88 3.67 9.98
C GLN A 567 -11.30 4.59 11.05
N ALA A 568 -10.01 4.87 10.93
CA ALA A 568 -9.25 5.80 11.77
C ALA A 568 -9.88 7.18 11.88
N PHE A 569 -10.42 7.61 10.75
CA PHE A 569 -11.02 8.90 10.57
C PHE A 569 -12.49 8.89 10.96
N ILE A 570 -13.08 7.81 11.44
CA ILE A 570 -14.47 7.81 11.95
C ILE A 570 -14.43 8.12 13.46
N ASP A 571 -15.45 8.75 14.01
CA ASP A 571 -15.60 8.96 15.44
C ASP A 571 -16.32 7.74 16.06
N PRO A 572 -15.86 7.19 17.19
CA PRO A 572 -16.31 5.89 17.71
C PRO A 572 -17.76 5.82 18.23
N LEU A 573 -18.55 6.88 18.07
CA LEU A 573 -19.89 7.02 18.64
C LEU A 573 -20.95 6.29 17.80
N SER A 574 -22.01 5.84 18.47
CA SER A 574 -23.21 5.35 17.81
C SER A 574 -23.79 6.40 16.88
N GLY A 575 -24.03 5.97 15.66
CA GLY A 575 -24.74 6.71 14.64
C GLY A 575 -26.17 7.10 14.99
N THR A 576 -26.75 6.52 16.05
CA THR A 576 -28.09 6.87 16.56
C THR A 576 -28.11 8.10 17.46
N GLY A 577 -26.94 8.61 17.89
CA GLY A 577 -26.83 9.77 18.77
C GLY A 577 -27.19 9.48 20.24
N ASN A 578 -27.50 8.23 20.60
CA ASN A 578 -27.88 7.83 21.96
C ASN A 578 -26.68 7.51 22.89
N GLY A 579 -25.52 8.14 22.65
CA GLY A 579 -24.36 8.07 23.57
C GLY A 579 -23.61 6.72 23.68
N GLY A 580 -24.16 5.64 23.13
CA GLY A 580 -23.50 4.33 23.10
C GLY A 580 -22.31 4.28 22.13
N TRP A 581 -21.26 3.51 22.46
CA TRP A 581 -20.17 3.17 21.54
C TRP A 581 -20.56 1.93 20.72
N GLU A 582 -20.32 1.94 19.41
CA GLU A 582 -20.66 0.80 18.53
C GLU A 582 -19.43 -0.05 18.17
N SER A 583 -19.68 -1.29 17.72
CA SER A 583 -18.62 -2.22 17.28
C SER A 583 -18.46 -2.25 15.77
N PHE A 584 -17.23 -2.40 15.24
CA PHE A 584 -16.97 -2.44 13.80
C PHE A 584 -17.39 -3.77 13.15
N GLY A 585 -17.94 -4.71 13.93
CA GLY A 585 -18.39 -6.02 13.46
C GLY A 585 -18.27 -7.09 14.55
N SER A 586 -18.34 -8.36 14.12
CA SER A 586 -18.37 -9.55 15.00
C SER A 586 -17.02 -9.95 15.60
N ASN A 587 -15.91 -9.67 14.94
CA ASN A 587 -14.56 -10.08 15.39
C ASN A 587 -13.59 -8.93 15.63
N ASP A 588 -14.15 -7.73 15.75
CA ASP A 588 -13.58 -6.61 16.46
C ASP A 588 -12.05 -6.61 16.65
N ALA A 589 -11.31 -6.40 15.55
CA ALA A 589 -9.86 -6.41 15.54
C ALA A 589 -9.35 -5.18 16.31
N ALA A 590 -9.33 -5.26 17.64
CA ALA A 590 -8.89 -4.21 18.57
C ALA A 590 -7.54 -3.59 18.17
N SER A 591 -6.69 -4.37 17.48
CA SER A 591 -5.39 -4.03 16.93
C SER A 591 -5.39 -3.19 15.65
N SER A 592 -6.39 -3.32 14.76
CA SER A 592 -6.45 -2.52 13.52
C SER A 592 -6.84 -1.05 13.78
N LEU A 593 -7.61 -0.80 14.85
CA LEU A 593 -8.01 0.52 15.33
C LEU A 593 -6.95 1.22 16.18
N MET A 594 -5.97 0.48 16.71
CA MET A 594 -4.89 1.03 17.53
C MET A 594 -4.04 2.02 16.73
N LEU A 595 -3.65 1.69 15.50
CA LEU A 595 -2.64 2.48 14.77
C LEU A 595 -3.13 3.80 14.20
N SER A 596 -4.44 3.93 14.02
CA SER A 596 -5.02 4.99 13.21
C SER A 596 -6.03 5.85 14.00
N GLY A 597 -6.43 5.41 15.19
CA GLY A 597 -7.19 6.26 16.10
C GLY A 597 -7.15 5.72 17.52
N GLY A 598 -6.07 5.98 18.26
CA GLY A 598 -5.92 5.54 19.67
C GLY A 598 -7.07 5.96 20.60
N LEU A 599 -7.88 6.95 20.18
CA LEU A 599 -9.13 7.35 20.79
C LEU A 599 -10.20 6.23 20.76
N HIS A 600 -10.33 5.47 19.67
CA HIS A 600 -11.30 4.36 19.56
C HIS A 600 -11.12 3.34 20.67
N LEU A 601 -9.87 2.94 20.96
CA LEU A 601 -9.59 1.96 22.01
C LEU A 601 -9.95 2.48 23.41
N MET A 602 -9.73 3.77 23.68
CA MET A 602 -10.04 4.35 24.99
C MET A 602 -11.52 4.63 25.20
N LEU A 603 -12.21 5.08 24.15
CA LEU A 603 -13.60 5.49 24.24
C LEU A 603 -14.53 4.27 24.21
N ARG A 604 -14.23 3.26 23.39
CA ARG A 604 -15.09 2.10 23.17
C ARG A 604 -15.34 1.20 24.39
N TRP A 605 -14.31 0.90 25.17
CA TRP A 605 -14.40 -0.05 26.28
C TRP A 605 -14.78 0.60 27.61
N ARG A 606 -15.17 1.87 27.58
CA ARG A 606 -15.48 2.65 28.78
C ARG A 606 -16.89 3.21 28.69
N GLY A 607 -17.68 2.98 29.74
CA GLY A 607 -18.94 3.70 29.90
C GLY A 607 -18.70 5.22 29.94
N GLU A 608 -19.68 6.02 29.50
CA GLU A 608 -19.63 7.49 29.41
C GLU A 608 -19.06 8.16 30.68
N ARG A 609 -19.25 7.55 31.86
CA ARG A 609 -18.78 8.04 33.17
C ARG A 609 -17.31 7.73 33.50
N HIS A 610 -16.56 7.05 32.64
CA HIS A 610 -15.19 6.59 32.89
C HIS A 610 -14.13 7.16 31.95
N LEU A 611 -14.49 8.14 31.12
CA LEU A 611 -13.53 8.85 30.27
C LEU A 611 -12.69 9.81 31.11
N TYR A 612 -11.37 9.70 30.98
CA TYR A 612 -10.48 10.64 31.63
C TYR A 612 -10.42 11.95 30.83
N GLN A 613 -10.92 13.03 31.40
CA GLN A 613 -10.93 14.35 30.74
C GLN A 613 -9.52 14.87 30.43
N CYS A 614 -8.48 14.35 31.09
CA CYS A 614 -7.10 14.65 30.76
C CYS A 614 -6.72 14.26 29.32
N LEU A 615 -7.45 13.33 28.71
CA LEU A 615 -7.29 12.94 27.30
C LEU A 615 -7.72 14.04 26.32
N PHE A 616 -8.55 14.99 26.76
CA PHE A 616 -9.09 16.06 25.91
C PHE A 616 -8.39 17.41 26.13
N LEU A 617 -7.19 17.38 26.73
CA LEU A 617 -6.35 18.56 26.94
C LEU A 617 -5.65 19.01 25.66
N GLU A 618 -5.34 20.31 25.59
CA GLU A 618 -4.68 20.93 24.44
C GLU A 618 -3.24 20.46 24.33
N ALA A 619 -2.83 20.05 23.12
CA ALA A 619 -1.44 19.65 22.83
C ALA A 619 -0.44 20.80 22.96
N ASP A 620 -0.94 22.02 22.80
CA ASP A 620 -0.16 23.25 22.73
C ASP A 620 -0.16 24.06 24.04
N GLY A 621 -0.84 23.53 25.07
CA GLY A 621 -1.07 24.20 26.36
C GLY A 621 -2.10 25.33 26.25
N VAL A 622 -2.84 25.58 27.33
CA VAL A 622 -3.79 26.70 27.38
C VAL A 622 -3.01 28.00 27.26
N GLU A 623 -3.38 28.83 26.27
CA GLU A 623 -2.74 30.12 26.04
C GLU A 623 -2.73 30.96 27.34
N MET A 624 -1.53 31.24 27.86
CA MET A 624 -1.39 32.14 29.00
C MET A 624 -1.78 33.54 28.53
N THR A 625 -2.96 34.01 28.93
CA THR A 625 -3.43 35.37 28.67
C THR A 625 -2.49 36.38 29.34
N GLY A 626 -1.46 36.80 28.62
CA GLY A 626 -0.55 37.87 29.04
C GLY A 626 0.87 37.65 28.55
N LYS A 627 1.22 38.22 27.39
CA LYS A 627 2.62 38.54 27.06
C LYS A 627 3.21 39.61 28.01
N ASP A 628 2.40 40.18 28.90
CA ASP A 628 2.75 41.23 29.84
C ASP A 628 3.28 40.66 31.16
N PHE A 629 4.56 40.87 31.44
CA PHE A 629 5.21 40.56 32.72
C PHE A 629 4.42 41.12 33.92
N LEU A 630 3.86 42.33 33.77
CA LEU A 630 2.99 42.95 34.76
C LEU A 630 1.73 42.15 35.05
N LYS A 631 1.06 41.55 34.05
CA LYS A 631 -0.15 40.71 34.27
C LYS A 631 0.17 39.39 34.95
N SER A 632 1.37 38.85 34.71
CA SER A 632 1.87 37.66 35.43
C SER A 632 2.15 37.92 36.92
N LEU A 633 2.44 39.18 37.29
CA LEU A 633 2.64 39.61 38.68
C LEU A 633 1.33 39.80 39.47
N ILE A 634 0.21 40.09 38.79
CA ILE A 634 -1.14 40.26 39.39
C ILE A 634 -2.01 38.99 39.30
N GLY A 635 -1.43 37.82 39.01
CA GLY A 635 -2.14 36.53 39.11
C GLY A 635 -3.04 36.16 37.93
N GLN A 636 -2.96 36.86 36.78
CA GLN A 636 -3.62 36.41 35.55
C GLN A 636 -2.77 35.35 34.84
N GLY A 637 -2.81 34.13 35.37
CA GLY A 637 -1.95 33.01 34.99
C GLY A 637 -2.68 31.74 34.52
N TYR A 638 -1.99 30.60 34.45
CA TYR A 638 -2.58 29.30 34.12
C TYR A 638 -3.74 28.97 35.07
N ASN A 639 -4.91 28.67 34.50
CA ASN A 639 -6.14 28.36 35.22
C ASN A 639 -6.61 26.94 34.88
N HIS A 640 -6.56 26.05 35.87
CA HIS A 640 -6.90 24.64 35.69
C HIS A 640 -8.40 24.42 35.43
N ARG A 641 -9.29 25.25 35.99
CA ARG A 641 -10.75 25.16 35.77
C ARG A 641 -11.11 25.49 34.33
N LYS A 642 -10.49 26.52 33.76
CA LYS A 642 -10.66 26.84 32.34
C LYS A 642 -10.13 25.72 31.43
N ALA A 643 -8.99 25.13 31.78
CA ALA A 643 -8.45 23.97 31.07
C ALA A 643 -9.38 22.75 31.16
N TRP A 644 -9.98 22.52 32.32
CA TRP A 644 -10.95 21.47 32.60
C TRP A 644 -12.29 21.68 31.85
N GLU A 645 -12.85 22.89 31.89
CA GLU A 645 -14.04 23.27 31.12
C GLU A 645 -13.82 23.10 29.62
N ASN A 646 -12.68 23.55 29.09
CA ASN A 646 -12.31 23.34 27.69
C ASN A 646 -12.21 21.84 27.35
N ALA A 647 -11.57 21.05 28.22
CA ALA A 647 -11.47 19.61 28.02
C ALA A 647 -12.84 18.92 28.05
N LYS A 648 -13.74 19.37 28.94
CA LYS A 648 -15.11 18.89 29.02
C LYS A 648 -15.93 19.25 27.79
N LEU A 649 -15.89 20.50 27.33
CA LEU A 649 -16.55 20.93 26.08
C LEU A 649 -16.08 20.12 24.87
N ARG A 650 -14.81 19.74 24.83
CA ARG A 650 -14.25 18.88 23.77
C ARG A 650 -14.63 17.41 23.91
N MET A 651 -14.80 16.91 25.12
CA MET A 651 -15.37 15.59 25.34
C MET A 651 -16.85 15.58 24.94
N ASP A 652 -17.59 16.63 25.32
CA ASP A 652 -19.00 16.81 25.02
C ASP A 652 -19.25 17.00 23.52
N SER A 653 -18.31 17.57 22.75
CA SER A 653 -18.44 17.73 21.30
C SER A 653 -18.47 16.42 20.50
N PHE A 654 -18.01 15.31 21.09
CA PHE A 654 -18.24 13.98 20.55
C PHE A 654 -19.73 13.62 20.66
N TYR A 655 -20.41 13.96 21.75
CA TYR A 655 -21.82 13.60 21.97
C TYR A 655 -22.81 14.62 21.36
N ASP A 656 -22.56 15.92 21.53
CA ASP A 656 -23.39 17.04 21.05
C ASP A 656 -22.57 18.05 20.24
N LEU A 657 -22.83 18.12 18.93
CA LEU A 657 -22.17 19.03 17.99
C LEU A 657 -22.30 20.51 18.38
N LYS A 658 -23.39 20.91 19.05
CA LYS A 658 -23.60 22.32 19.43
C LYS A 658 -22.65 22.77 20.54
N SER A 659 -22.31 21.87 21.45
CA SER A 659 -21.45 22.15 22.61
C SER A 659 -19.98 22.42 22.22
N GLY A 660 -19.52 21.86 21.10
CA GLY A 660 -18.14 22.05 20.60
C GLY A 660 -17.87 23.34 19.82
N VAL A 661 -18.90 23.94 19.22
CA VAL A 661 -18.77 25.13 18.34
C VAL A 661 -18.42 26.39 19.13
N GLU A 662 -18.85 26.49 20.39
CA GLU A 662 -18.63 27.67 21.24
C GLU A 662 -17.22 27.70 21.88
N GLY A 663 -16.46 26.59 21.82
CA GLY A 663 -15.25 26.35 22.64
C GLY A 663 -13.88 26.65 22.02
N SER A 664 -13.80 27.29 20.85
CA SER A 664 -12.57 27.63 20.07
C SER A 664 -12.31 26.72 18.85
N PRO A 665 -12.79 27.11 17.65
CA PRO A 665 -12.84 26.27 16.43
C PRO A 665 -11.49 25.97 15.74
N ASN A 666 -10.34 26.13 16.41
CA ASN A 666 -9.02 26.04 15.76
C ASN A 666 -7.90 25.39 16.60
N GLN A 667 -8.19 24.72 17.71
CA GLN A 667 -7.15 24.13 18.56
C GLN A 667 -7.17 22.59 18.50
N ASN A 668 -6.13 22.02 17.90
CA ASN A 668 -6.00 20.57 17.70
C ASN A 668 -5.84 19.85 19.06
N LEU A 669 -6.71 18.87 19.34
CA LEU A 669 -6.52 17.93 20.45
C LEU A 669 -5.20 17.17 20.29
N VAL A 670 -4.62 16.73 21.41
CA VAL A 670 -3.47 15.79 21.41
C VAL A 670 -3.77 14.60 20.51
N PHE A 671 -4.96 14.03 20.61
CA PHE A 671 -5.41 12.90 19.79
C PHE A 671 -5.61 13.23 18.32
N ASP A 672 -6.14 14.41 17.97
CA ASP A 672 -6.29 14.79 16.56
C ASP A 672 -4.93 14.96 15.88
N LYS A 673 -3.91 15.46 16.61
CA LYS A 673 -2.52 15.49 16.12
C LYS A 673 -1.86 14.11 16.04
N MET A 674 -2.42 13.12 16.74
CA MET A 674 -1.86 11.77 16.87
C MET A 674 -2.67 10.70 16.11
N MET A 675 -3.65 11.10 15.30
CA MET A 675 -4.49 10.20 14.50
C MET A 675 -3.66 9.40 13.47
N ASN A 676 -2.52 9.93 13.05
CA ASN A 676 -1.54 9.19 12.24
C ASN A 676 -0.14 9.31 12.84
N LEU A 677 0.00 8.89 14.11
CA LEU A 677 1.29 8.78 14.78
C LEU A 677 2.34 8.08 13.94
N CYS A 678 1.88 7.07 13.22
CA CYS A 678 2.75 6.17 12.55
C CYS A 678 3.20 6.68 11.19
N LYS A 679 2.63 7.74 10.59
CA LYS A 679 2.90 8.14 9.17
C LYS A 679 3.12 6.94 8.21
N THR A 680 2.54 5.77 8.53
CA THR A 680 2.91 4.46 7.98
C THR A 680 1.77 3.84 7.22
N ALA A 681 0.57 4.44 7.32
CA ALA A 681 -0.57 4.06 6.50
C ALA A 681 -0.24 4.37 5.04
N GLY A 682 -0.65 3.49 4.13
CA GLY A 682 -0.39 3.57 2.69
C GLY A 682 1.08 3.70 2.27
N ILE A 683 1.38 3.22 1.07
CA ILE A 683 2.71 3.43 0.45
C ILE A 683 2.97 4.92 0.23
N TYR A 684 1.91 5.69 -0.02
CA TYR A 684 1.97 7.11 -0.35
C TYR A 684 2.14 8.03 0.85
N GLN A 685 1.95 7.62 2.10
CA GLN A 685 2.28 8.53 3.22
C GLN A 685 3.74 8.46 3.65
N ARG A 686 4.42 7.35 3.35
CA ARG A 686 5.84 7.12 3.63
C ARG A 686 6.77 7.88 2.68
N LYS A 687 6.36 9.08 2.24
CA LYS A 687 7.04 9.90 1.22
C LYS A 687 8.46 10.22 1.69
N GLY A 688 9.42 10.05 0.79
CA GLY A 688 10.86 10.21 1.03
C GLY A 688 11.65 9.79 -0.20
N TRP A 689 12.92 9.38 -0.02
CA TRP A 689 13.78 8.93 -1.12
C TRP A 689 13.20 7.74 -1.91
N ARG A 690 12.28 6.97 -1.32
CA ARG A 690 11.59 5.85 -2.01
C ARG A 690 10.62 6.33 -3.09
N SER A 691 9.90 7.42 -2.86
CA SER A 691 8.98 7.99 -3.85
C SER A 691 9.73 8.50 -5.07
N LEU A 692 10.98 8.97 -4.90
CA LEU A 692 11.85 9.24 -6.03
C LEU A 692 12.02 8.00 -6.90
N HIS A 693 12.36 6.85 -6.31
CA HIS A 693 12.55 5.62 -7.09
C HIS A 693 11.28 5.09 -7.74
N GLN A 694 10.10 5.37 -7.18
CA GLN A 694 8.82 5.01 -7.82
C GLN A 694 8.58 5.78 -9.12
N PHE A 695 9.10 7.00 -9.21
CA PHE A 695 8.81 7.96 -10.27
C PHE A 695 10.00 8.29 -11.17
N GLU A 696 11.25 7.94 -10.79
CA GLU A 696 12.47 8.33 -11.50
C GLU A 696 12.52 7.80 -12.94
N GLY A 697 11.84 6.68 -13.22
CA GLY A 697 11.73 6.11 -14.56
C GLY A 697 10.90 6.97 -15.54
N HIS A 698 10.13 7.93 -15.04
CA HIS A 698 9.28 8.83 -15.83
C HIS A 698 9.92 10.21 -16.04
N PHE A 699 11.13 10.42 -15.56
CA PHE A 699 11.84 11.68 -15.71
C PHE A 699 12.50 11.78 -17.08
N THR A 700 12.31 12.92 -17.72
CA THR A 700 12.94 13.26 -18.99
C THR A 700 14.15 14.12 -18.73
N TYR A 701 15.26 13.85 -19.41
CA TYR A 701 16.50 14.59 -19.30
C TYR A 701 16.84 15.20 -20.64
N ASP A 702 17.45 16.38 -20.66
CA ASP A 702 17.96 16.98 -21.89
C ASP A 702 19.26 16.30 -22.36
N GLU A 703 19.76 16.68 -23.54
CA GLU A 703 21.03 16.17 -24.09
C GLU A 703 22.23 16.35 -23.14
N LYS A 704 22.15 17.31 -22.20
CA LYS A 704 23.17 17.61 -21.19
C LYS A 704 22.92 16.85 -19.87
N GLN A 705 21.98 15.92 -19.83
CA GLN A 705 21.57 15.14 -18.66
C GLN A 705 20.96 15.99 -17.52
N ASN A 706 20.45 17.18 -17.82
CA ASN A 706 19.66 17.96 -16.86
C ASN A 706 18.19 17.54 -16.93
N LEU A 707 17.53 17.53 -15.78
CA LEU A 707 16.10 17.20 -15.71
C LEU A 707 15.26 18.24 -16.49
N ASN A 708 14.48 17.78 -17.46
CA ASN A 708 13.47 18.60 -18.13
C ASN A 708 12.23 18.67 -17.24
N LEU A 709 12.03 19.81 -16.56
CA LEU A 709 10.97 19.98 -15.57
C LEU A 709 9.55 19.85 -16.15
N LEU A 710 9.30 20.40 -17.34
CA LEU A 710 7.95 20.38 -17.93
C LEU A 710 7.56 18.96 -18.35
N GLU A 711 8.42 18.28 -19.11
CA GLU A 711 8.12 16.95 -19.62
C GLU A 711 8.07 15.91 -18.49
N SER A 712 8.96 16.03 -17.50
CA SER A 712 8.88 15.20 -16.29
C SER A 712 7.61 15.47 -15.49
N PHE A 713 7.21 16.74 -15.33
CA PHE A 713 5.95 17.10 -14.67
C PHE A 713 4.74 16.54 -15.40
N LYS A 714 4.70 16.64 -16.73
CA LYS A 714 3.62 16.09 -17.54
C LYS A 714 3.47 14.58 -17.32
N SER A 715 4.58 13.84 -17.21
CA SER A 715 4.54 12.42 -16.85
C SER A 715 3.98 12.19 -15.44
N MET A 716 4.38 13.01 -14.46
CA MET A 716 3.83 12.94 -13.09
C MET A 716 2.34 13.27 -13.02
N ASP A 717 1.89 14.22 -13.84
CA ASP A 717 0.51 14.63 -13.96
C ASP A 717 -0.35 13.51 -14.58
N ALA A 718 0.22 12.74 -15.51
CA ALA A 718 -0.40 11.57 -16.16
C ALA A 718 -0.57 10.38 -15.19
N ILE A 719 0.37 10.22 -14.24
CA ILE A 719 0.22 9.24 -13.16
C ILE A 719 -1.01 9.59 -12.30
N GLY A 720 -1.21 10.86 -11.93
CA GLY A 720 -2.35 11.31 -11.13
C GLY A 720 -1.93 12.07 -9.87
N TYR A 721 -2.87 12.26 -8.94
CA TYR A 721 -2.67 13.12 -7.76
C TYR A 721 -1.35 12.86 -7.00
N ASP A 722 -1.01 11.60 -6.70
CA ASP A 722 0.18 11.33 -5.88
C ASP A 722 1.50 11.66 -6.59
N GLY A 723 1.60 11.40 -7.89
CA GLY A 723 2.75 11.77 -8.71
C GLY A 723 2.85 13.30 -8.85
N TYR A 724 1.74 13.94 -9.21
CA TYR A 724 1.61 15.40 -9.33
C TYR A 724 2.02 16.13 -8.05
N ALA A 725 1.38 15.79 -6.92
CA ALA A 725 1.56 16.49 -5.66
C ALA A 725 2.94 16.22 -5.06
N TRP A 726 3.51 15.03 -5.27
CA TRP A 726 4.87 14.72 -4.86
C TRP A 726 5.89 15.53 -5.67
N PHE A 727 5.79 15.53 -7.00
CA PHE A 727 6.75 16.21 -7.87
C PHE A 727 6.79 17.71 -7.56
N LEU A 728 5.63 18.37 -7.46
CA LEU A 728 5.58 19.80 -7.13
C LEU A 728 6.16 20.13 -5.75
N LYS A 729 6.03 19.23 -4.77
CA LYS A 729 6.64 19.43 -3.44
C LYS A 729 8.16 19.25 -3.46
N VAL A 730 8.70 18.37 -4.31
CA VAL A 730 10.13 18.05 -4.36
C VAL A 730 10.92 18.98 -5.27
N ILE A 731 10.34 19.52 -6.36
CA ILE A 731 11.03 20.53 -7.21
C ILE A 731 11.41 21.81 -6.45
N ASP A 732 10.77 22.06 -5.30
CA ASP A 732 11.00 23.24 -4.51
C ASP A 732 11.76 22.95 -3.21
N ALA A 733 11.61 21.79 -2.59
CA ALA A 733 12.16 21.56 -1.26
C ALA A 733 13.48 20.78 -1.28
N LYS A 734 14.45 21.18 -0.43
CA LYS A 734 15.42 20.25 0.18
C LYS A 734 14.71 19.31 1.17
N SER A 735 13.56 18.75 0.80
CA SER A 735 12.82 17.86 1.69
C SER A 735 13.46 16.47 1.66
N ASN A 736 13.76 15.93 2.84
CA ASN A 736 14.20 14.55 3.04
C ASN A 736 15.50 14.14 2.32
N GLY A 737 16.41 15.09 2.06
CA GLY A 737 17.74 14.80 1.49
C GLY A 737 17.74 14.44 0.00
N VAL A 738 16.61 14.63 -0.69
CA VAL A 738 16.51 14.46 -2.15
C VAL A 738 16.30 15.83 -2.77
N ASP A 739 17.31 16.30 -3.50
CA ASP A 739 17.27 17.54 -4.28
C ASP A 739 17.33 17.15 -5.76
N LEU A 740 16.19 17.22 -6.46
CA LEU A 740 16.12 16.85 -7.87
C LEU A 740 16.77 17.88 -8.80
N SER A 741 16.88 19.14 -8.37
CA SER A 741 17.53 20.18 -9.16
C SER A 741 18.99 20.42 -8.75
N GLY A 742 19.45 19.85 -7.63
CA GLY A 742 20.78 20.08 -7.05
C GLY A 742 21.07 21.53 -6.65
N LYS A 743 20.10 22.44 -6.86
CA LYS A 743 20.21 23.89 -6.73
C LYS A 743 18.83 24.44 -6.40
N THR A 744 18.67 24.98 -5.19
CA THR A 744 17.50 25.76 -4.80
C THR A 744 17.46 27.08 -5.60
N TYR A 745 16.45 27.26 -6.46
CA TYR A 745 15.76 28.46 -7.02
C TYR A 745 16.42 29.87 -7.10
N LEU A 746 17.66 30.07 -6.67
CA LEU A 746 17.98 31.30 -5.93
C LEU A 746 18.80 32.33 -6.70
N GLU A 747 18.83 32.29 -8.04
CA GLU A 747 19.37 33.41 -8.80
C GLU A 747 18.40 33.86 -9.92
N LYS A 748 17.53 34.81 -9.54
CA LYS A 748 16.80 35.77 -10.39
C LYS A 748 15.70 35.22 -11.31
N ILE A 749 14.46 35.21 -10.81
CA ILE A 749 13.33 35.61 -11.66
C ILE A 749 13.55 37.09 -12.02
N ASN A 750 13.53 37.41 -13.32
CA ASN A 750 13.83 38.69 -13.95
C ASN A 750 15.29 38.88 -14.42
N VAL A 751 15.80 37.97 -15.24
CA VAL A 751 16.68 38.42 -16.33
C VAL A 751 15.75 38.78 -17.49
N THR A 752 15.45 40.07 -17.68
CA THR A 752 14.70 40.53 -18.85
C THR A 752 15.59 40.48 -20.09
N ASP A 753 15.01 40.31 -21.28
CA ASP A 753 15.75 40.40 -22.55
C ASP A 753 16.47 41.74 -22.71
N GLU A 754 16.03 42.77 -22.00
CA GLU A 754 16.68 44.08 -21.91
C GLU A 754 18.00 44.05 -21.12
N MET A 755 18.10 43.27 -20.05
CA MET A 755 19.36 43.07 -19.33
C MET A 755 20.36 42.24 -20.13
N LEU A 756 19.89 41.31 -20.97
CA LEU A 756 20.77 40.54 -21.88
C LEU A 756 21.34 41.41 -23.02
N LYS A 757 20.66 42.51 -23.37
CA LYS A 757 21.14 43.50 -24.36
C LYS A 757 22.30 44.34 -23.85
N GLU A 758 22.57 44.39 -22.54
CA GLU A 758 23.72 45.10 -21.97
C GLU A 758 25.06 44.39 -22.23
N PHE A 759 25.03 43.09 -22.55
CA PHE A 759 26.21 42.30 -22.91
C PHE A 759 26.50 42.42 -24.41
N LYS A 760 27.76 42.77 -24.73
CA LYS A 760 28.19 43.13 -26.08
C LYS A 760 28.50 41.92 -26.96
N THR A 761 28.82 40.78 -26.35
CA THR A 761 29.19 39.54 -27.07
C THR A 761 28.33 38.35 -26.65
N GLU A 762 28.17 37.38 -27.56
CA GLU A 762 27.38 36.16 -27.31
C GLU A 762 28.03 35.28 -26.22
N THR A 763 29.36 35.33 -26.09
CA THR A 763 30.12 34.62 -25.06
C THR A 763 29.86 35.19 -23.66
N GLU A 764 29.81 36.53 -23.50
CA GLU A 764 29.44 37.18 -22.23
C GLU A 764 28.00 36.89 -21.82
N ARG A 765 27.08 36.82 -22.80
CA ARG A 765 25.69 36.40 -22.56
C ARG A 765 25.63 34.95 -22.11
N GLN A 766 26.43 34.07 -22.69
CA GLN A 766 26.44 32.66 -22.36
C GLN A 766 27.09 32.41 -21.00
N GLU A 767 28.20 33.06 -20.66
CA GLU A 767 28.78 33.01 -19.31
C GLU A 767 27.83 33.57 -18.24
N PHE A 768 27.09 34.63 -18.56
CA PHE A 768 26.07 35.16 -17.65
C PHE A 768 24.88 34.19 -17.48
N LYS A 769 24.43 33.53 -18.56
CA LYS A 769 23.39 32.49 -18.52
C LYS A 769 23.84 31.28 -17.69
N ASP A 770 25.05 30.78 -17.92
CA ASP A 770 25.61 29.61 -17.25
C ASP A 770 25.88 29.89 -15.77
N LYS A 771 26.27 31.12 -15.42
CA LYS A 771 26.55 31.53 -14.03
C LYS A 771 25.28 31.79 -13.20
N ASN A 772 24.20 32.30 -13.81
CA ASN A 772 22.94 32.59 -13.12
C ASN A 772 21.85 31.52 -13.36
N ASP A 773 22.18 30.40 -14.02
CA ASP A 773 21.27 29.27 -14.29
C ASP A 773 19.94 29.67 -14.98
N ILE A 774 20.03 30.55 -15.99
CA ILE A 774 18.86 31.17 -16.65
C ILE A 774 17.92 30.13 -17.28
N ASP A 775 18.46 29.01 -17.75
CA ASP A 775 17.68 27.96 -18.41
C ASP A 775 16.73 27.23 -17.44
N SER A 776 17.14 27.04 -16.17
CA SER A 776 16.28 26.42 -15.15
C SER A 776 15.12 27.35 -14.73
N VAL A 777 15.36 28.67 -14.67
CA VAL A 777 14.33 29.69 -14.42
C VAL A 777 13.30 29.69 -15.55
N LYS A 778 13.73 29.62 -16.82
CA LYS A 778 12.84 29.54 -17.98
C LYS A 778 12.00 28.27 -17.99
N GLN A 779 12.62 27.09 -17.74
CA GLN A 779 11.88 25.82 -17.67
C GLN A 779 10.76 25.87 -16.63
N ARG A 780 11.00 26.53 -15.49
CA ARG A 780 10.01 26.67 -14.43
C ARG A 780 8.91 27.67 -14.74
N GLU A 781 9.21 28.81 -15.34
CA GLU A 781 8.17 29.74 -15.79
C GLU A 781 7.25 29.07 -16.82
N VAL A 782 7.81 28.28 -17.73
CA VAL A 782 7.05 27.47 -18.69
C VAL A 782 6.18 26.45 -17.97
N LEU A 783 6.72 25.74 -16.97
CA LEU A 783 5.95 24.81 -16.13
C LEU A 783 4.79 25.53 -15.41
N PHE A 784 5.03 26.69 -14.82
CA PHE A 784 4.00 27.44 -14.08
C PHE A 784 2.90 27.94 -15.02
N LYS A 785 3.26 28.44 -16.20
CA LYS A 785 2.30 28.80 -17.24
C LYS A 785 1.48 27.59 -17.67
N TYR A 786 2.10 26.42 -17.87
CA TYR A 786 1.39 25.19 -18.21
C TYR A 786 0.39 24.80 -17.11
N ILE A 787 0.82 24.76 -15.84
CA ILE A 787 -0.04 24.46 -14.69
C ILE A 787 -1.19 25.47 -14.60
N TYR A 788 -0.90 26.76 -14.83
CA TYR A 788 -1.89 27.83 -14.80
C TYR A 788 -2.97 27.62 -15.86
N GLU A 789 -2.58 27.43 -17.12
CA GLU A 789 -3.50 27.20 -18.24
C GLU A 789 -4.38 25.97 -18.00
N LYS A 790 -3.80 24.92 -17.39
CA LYS A 790 -4.50 23.65 -17.16
C LYS A 790 -5.43 23.66 -15.95
N TYR A 791 -5.00 24.24 -14.82
CA TYR A 791 -5.69 24.10 -13.53
C TYR A 791 -6.23 25.41 -12.96
N PHE A 792 -5.75 26.58 -13.37
CA PHE A 792 -6.26 27.87 -12.87
C PHE A 792 -7.30 28.46 -13.80
N LYS A 793 -7.00 28.51 -15.10
CA LYS A 793 -7.86 29.09 -16.13
C LYS A 793 -9.27 28.50 -16.21
N PRO A 794 -9.50 27.18 -15.99
CA PRO A 794 -10.88 26.64 -16.00
C PRO A 794 -11.81 27.25 -14.95
N PHE A 795 -11.24 27.81 -13.88
CA PHE A 795 -11.97 28.33 -12.71
C PHE A 795 -11.85 29.84 -12.54
N SER A 796 -11.10 30.52 -13.40
CA SER A 796 -10.89 31.96 -13.29
C SER A 796 -10.57 32.58 -14.65
N ASP A 797 -11.23 33.70 -14.95
CA ASP A 797 -10.96 34.51 -16.15
C ASP A 797 -9.75 35.47 -15.97
N GLN A 798 -8.97 35.30 -14.89
CA GLN A 798 -7.76 36.08 -14.64
C GLN A 798 -6.67 35.72 -15.67
N SER A 799 -5.68 36.59 -15.89
CA SER A 799 -4.46 36.25 -16.65
C SER A 799 -3.40 35.64 -15.74
N TYR A 800 -2.43 34.91 -16.31
CA TYR A 800 -1.28 34.38 -15.55
C TYR A 800 -0.53 35.51 -14.83
N GLU A 801 -0.27 36.62 -15.52
CA GLU A 801 0.45 37.78 -14.99
C GLU A 801 -0.31 38.40 -13.81
N ASP A 802 -1.64 38.51 -13.91
CA ASP A 802 -2.45 39.03 -12.83
C ASP A 802 -2.49 38.06 -11.64
N CYS A 803 -2.49 36.75 -11.90
CA CYS A 803 -2.43 35.73 -10.85
C CYS A 803 -1.14 35.86 -10.04
N ILE A 804 0.01 35.91 -10.72
CA ILE A 804 1.33 36.10 -10.09
C ILE A 804 1.41 37.44 -9.35
N LYS A 805 0.87 38.54 -9.91
CA LYS A 805 0.79 39.83 -9.22
C LYS A 805 -0.05 39.77 -7.94
N GLY A 806 -1.16 39.02 -7.96
CA GLY A 806 -1.99 38.76 -6.78
C GLY A 806 -1.20 38.01 -5.69
N LEU A 807 -0.55 36.91 -6.08
CA LEU A 807 0.28 36.09 -5.20
C LEU A 807 1.43 36.89 -4.59
N ARG A 808 2.06 37.79 -5.35
CA ARG A 808 3.13 38.65 -4.85
C ARG A 808 2.70 39.48 -3.64
N LYS A 809 1.51 40.09 -3.69
CA LYS A 809 1.00 40.88 -2.55
C LYS A 809 0.82 40.04 -1.29
N GLU A 810 0.32 38.82 -1.46
CA GLU A 810 0.13 37.87 -0.36
C GLU A 810 1.46 37.35 0.18
N ALA A 811 2.42 37.06 -0.70
CA ALA A 811 3.77 36.63 -0.37
C ALA A 811 4.55 37.72 0.39
N GLU A 812 4.52 38.97 -0.09
CA GLU A 812 5.14 40.11 0.59
C GLU A 812 4.57 40.29 2.01
N LYS A 813 3.25 40.14 2.17
CA LYS A 813 2.62 40.19 3.48
C LYS A 813 3.09 39.04 4.38
N ALA A 814 3.07 37.80 3.89
CA ALA A 814 3.48 36.62 4.63
C ALA A 814 4.95 36.69 5.07
N VAL A 815 5.85 37.15 4.20
CA VAL A 815 7.27 37.35 4.52
C VAL A 815 7.44 38.45 5.57
N LYS A 816 6.76 39.59 5.43
CA LYS A 816 6.81 40.67 6.43
C LYS A 816 6.30 40.23 7.79
N ASP A 817 5.21 39.47 7.83
CA ASP A 817 4.65 38.95 9.08
C ASP A 817 5.59 37.90 9.71
N GLY A 818 6.23 37.04 8.89
CA GLY A 818 7.28 36.14 9.36
C GLY A 818 8.50 36.86 9.97
N VAL A 819 8.93 37.98 9.38
CA VAL A 819 10.01 38.82 9.93
C VAL A 819 9.60 39.50 11.23
N LYS A 820 8.33 39.95 11.35
CA LYS A 820 7.81 40.51 12.62
C LYS A 820 7.80 39.48 13.74
N GLU A 821 7.43 38.24 13.42
CA GLU A 821 7.25 37.18 14.41
C GLU A 821 8.57 36.50 14.81
N ASN A 822 9.42 36.20 13.84
CA ASN A 822 10.59 35.34 14.03
C ASN A 822 11.93 36.08 13.91
N HIS A 823 11.92 37.34 13.43
CA HIS A 823 13.10 38.13 13.13
C HIS A 823 14.09 37.46 12.16
N THR A 824 13.61 36.54 11.34
CA THR A 824 14.41 35.77 10.38
C THR A 824 13.83 35.93 8.99
N LEU A 825 14.71 35.85 8.00
CA LEU A 825 14.36 35.80 6.60
C LEU A 825 14.95 34.49 6.05
N PRO A 826 14.18 33.67 5.33
CA PRO A 826 14.65 32.36 4.86
C PRO A 826 15.83 32.46 3.87
N PHE A 827 16.10 33.65 3.33
CA PHE A 827 17.22 33.94 2.44
C PHE A 827 17.84 35.29 2.79
N ASP A 828 19.04 35.54 2.28
CA ASP A 828 19.77 36.80 2.48
C ASP A 828 19.17 38.00 1.72
N ASN A 829 18.07 37.79 0.99
CA ASN A 829 17.45 38.77 0.12
C ASN A 829 15.92 38.72 0.26
N TYR A 830 15.30 39.87 0.54
CA TYR A 830 13.85 40.02 0.64
C TYR A 830 13.12 39.59 -0.63
N GLU A 831 13.61 39.98 -1.81
CA GLU A 831 12.98 39.60 -3.07
C GLU A 831 13.01 38.08 -3.25
N MET A 832 14.11 37.41 -2.87
CA MET A 832 14.22 35.95 -2.97
C MET A 832 13.26 35.24 -2.00
N ALA A 833 13.08 35.77 -0.80
CA ALA A 833 12.07 35.28 0.14
C ALA A 833 10.64 35.46 -0.39
N VAL A 834 10.35 36.60 -1.02
CA VAL A 834 9.06 36.85 -1.66
C VAL A 834 8.84 35.90 -2.84
N GLN A 835 9.81 35.74 -3.73
CA GLN A 835 9.73 34.85 -4.89
C GLN A 835 9.55 33.39 -4.48
N ARG A 836 10.25 32.95 -3.43
CA ARG A 836 10.03 31.62 -2.88
C ARG A 836 8.59 31.46 -2.38
N LYS A 837 8.11 32.44 -1.61
CA LYS A 837 6.76 32.36 -1.06
C LYS A 837 5.67 32.46 -2.14
N ILE A 838 5.91 33.19 -3.24
CA ILE A 838 5.03 33.15 -4.43
C ILE A 838 4.94 31.73 -4.97
N SER A 839 6.08 31.04 -5.09
CA SER A 839 6.08 29.66 -5.55
C SER A 839 5.31 28.72 -4.62
N ASP A 840 5.60 28.78 -3.31
CA ASP A 840 4.93 27.92 -2.34
C ASP A 840 3.41 28.12 -2.43
N LEU A 841 2.95 29.38 -2.49
CA LEU A 841 1.52 29.69 -2.64
C LEU A 841 0.95 29.23 -3.99
N PHE A 842 1.70 29.35 -5.08
CA PHE A 842 1.27 28.87 -6.39
C PHE A 842 1.10 27.36 -6.39
N ILE A 843 2.07 26.62 -5.85
CA ILE A 843 2.05 25.15 -5.76
C ILE A 843 0.93 24.66 -4.84
N GLU A 844 0.77 25.24 -3.65
CA GLU A 844 -0.33 24.93 -2.73
C GLU A 844 -1.70 25.09 -3.43
N ARG A 845 -1.86 26.19 -4.19
CA ARG A 845 -3.07 26.49 -4.97
C ARG A 845 -3.25 25.62 -6.21
N ALA A 846 -2.16 25.15 -6.80
CA ALA A 846 -2.19 24.26 -7.96
C ALA A 846 -2.70 22.87 -7.54
N VAL A 847 -2.20 22.34 -6.41
CA VAL A 847 -2.65 21.06 -5.83
C VAL A 847 -4.13 21.08 -5.48
N THR A 848 -4.66 22.15 -4.87
CA THR A 848 -6.10 22.23 -4.58
C THR A 848 -6.97 22.30 -5.83
N ARG A 849 -6.48 22.96 -6.88
CA ARG A 849 -7.19 23.08 -8.17
C ARG A 849 -7.18 21.80 -8.98
N GLU A 850 -6.12 21.01 -8.91
CA GLU A 850 -6.08 19.67 -9.52
C GLU A 850 -7.18 18.78 -8.94
N VAL A 851 -7.32 18.77 -7.60
CA VAL A 851 -8.40 18.04 -6.91
C VAL A 851 -9.77 18.53 -7.37
N ALA A 852 -9.95 19.85 -7.44
CA ALA A 852 -11.21 20.45 -7.90
C ALA A 852 -11.53 20.14 -9.38
N ALA A 853 -10.49 19.98 -10.21
CA ALA A 853 -10.63 19.69 -11.63
C ALA A 853 -10.92 18.23 -11.93
N ARG A 854 -10.44 17.29 -11.11
CA ARG A 854 -10.51 15.86 -11.42
C ARG A 854 -11.46 15.07 -10.52
N PHE A 855 -11.50 15.37 -9.23
CA PHE A 855 -12.29 14.60 -8.26
C PHE A 855 -12.80 15.48 -7.09
N PRO A 856 -13.60 16.54 -7.38
CA PRO A 856 -13.99 17.55 -6.40
C PRO A 856 -14.82 16.99 -5.23
N THR A 857 -15.46 15.82 -5.38
CA THR A 857 -16.18 15.19 -4.27
C THR A 857 -15.28 14.91 -3.06
N LYS A 858 -13.95 14.81 -3.26
CA LYS A 858 -13.01 14.56 -2.15
C LYS A 858 -13.11 15.58 -1.03
N PHE A 859 -13.26 16.87 -1.36
CA PHE A 859 -13.39 17.93 -0.34
C PHE A 859 -14.64 17.79 0.53
N LEU A 860 -15.68 17.11 0.02
CA LEU A 860 -16.92 16.84 0.74
C LEU A 860 -16.78 15.59 1.61
N ARG A 861 -16.06 14.57 1.14
CA ARG A 861 -15.95 13.23 1.77
C ARG A 861 -14.95 13.13 2.92
N ILE A 862 -14.07 14.12 3.09
CA ILE A 862 -13.05 14.15 4.15
C ILE A 862 -13.35 15.18 5.26
N ASP A 863 -14.49 15.86 5.18
CA ASP A 863 -14.85 16.95 6.10
C ASP A 863 -15.82 16.46 7.18
N LYS A 864 -15.57 16.81 8.44
CA LYS A 864 -16.41 16.45 9.59
C LYS A 864 -17.10 17.67 10.17
N ASP A 865 -18.33 17.50 10.68
CA ASP A 865 -19.05 18.58 11.36
C ASP A 865 -18.20 19.12 12.54
N ARG A 866 -17.57 18.27 13.36
CA ARG A 866 -16.77 18.69 14.53
C ARG A 866 -15.47 19.44 14.21
N LEU A 867 -14.91 19.23 13.02
CA LEU A 867 -13.64 19.86 12.60
C LEU A 867 -13.87 21.14 11.78
N ASN A 868 -15.12 21.42 11.43
CA ASN A 868 -15.50 22.58 10.65
C ASN A 868 -15.89 23.75 11.58
N SER A 869 -15.41 24.96 11.25
CA SER A 869 -15.70 26.17 12.03
C SER A 869 -17.20 26.52 12.09
N THR A 870 -17.99 26.07 11.11
CA THR A 870 -19.44 26.30 11.07
C THR A 870 -20.24 25.20 11.79
N GLY A 871 -19.58 24.16 12.30
CA GLY A 871 -20.24 22.97 12.88
C GLY A 871 -21.03 22.14 11.85
N LYS A 872 -20.77 22.32 10.55
CA LYS A 872 -21.41 21.59 9.46
C LYS A 872 -20.36 21.25 8.41
N SER A 873 -20.21 19.97 8.11
CA SER A 873 -19.37 19.44 7.04
C SER A 873 -19.82 19.95 5.68
N ARG A 874 -18.89 20.02 4.73
CA ARG A 874 -19.20 20.39 3.33
C ARG A 874 -20.21 19.44 2.69
N TRP A 875 -20.19 18.15 3.02
CA TRP A 875 -21.22 17.19 2.59
C TRP A 875 -22.61 17.64 3.05
N ARG A 876 -22.76 17.93 4.34
CA ARG A 876 -24.04 18.39 4.93
C ARG A 876 -24.48 19.73 4.35
N GLN A 877 -23.56 20.67 4.19
CA GLN A 877 -23.85 21.97 3.58
C GLN A 877 -24.32 21.83 2.12
N THR A 878 -23.84 20.82 1.39
CA THR A 878 -24.24 20.56 0.00
C THR A 878 -25.61 19.89 -0.05
N TYR A 879 -25.86 18.91 0.83
CA TYR A 879 -27.18 18.30 0.98
C TYR A 879 -28.25 19.32 1.36
N GLU A 880 -27.99 20.16 2.37
CA GLU A 880 -28.92 21.21 2.82
C GLU A 880 -29.18 22.25 1.72
N GLU A 881 -28.22 22.51 0.83
CA GLU A 881 -28.43 23.36 -0.34
C GLU A 881 -29.33 22.67 -1.37
N MET A 882 -29.07 21.40 -1.66
CA MET A 882 -29.76 20.66 -2.70
C MET A 882 -31.27 20.57 -2.40
N ILE A 883 -31.65 20.31 -1.14
CA ILE A 883 -33.06 20.25 -0.72
C ILE A 883 -33.78 21.61 -0.71
N THR A 884 -33.07 22.72 -0.90
CA THR A 884 -33.74 24.03 -1.07
C THR A 884 -34.34 24.18 -2.47
N GLN A 885 -33.83 23.41 -3.44
CA GLN A 885 -34.37 23.39 -4.79
C GLN A 885 -35.68 22.61 -4.82
N GLU A 886 -36.70 23.14 -5.50
CA GLU A 886 -38.05 22.56 -5.54
C GLU A 886 -38.06 21.10 -6.01
N LYS A 887 -37.19 20.76 -6.96
CA LYS A 887 -36.97 19.39 -7.47
C LYS A 887 -36.57 18.38 -6.39
N PHE A 888 -35.87 18.82 -5.35
CA PHE A 888 -35.22 17.95 -4.35
C PHE A 888 -35.75 18.16 -2.93
N LYS A 889 -36.83 18.91 -2.76
CA LYS A 889 -37.36 19.34 -1.44
C LYS A 889 -37.63 18.20 -0.45
N ASN A 890 -37.99 17.01 -0.96
CA ASN A 890 -38.30 15.84 -0.15
C ASN A 890 -37.17 14.80 -0.11
N MET A 891 -35.99 15.15 -0.66
CA MET A 891 -34.86 14.23 -0.76
C MET A 891 -34.29 13.92 0.63
N ASN A 892 -34.16 12.63 0.94
CA ASN A 892 -33.49 12.18 2.15
C ASN A 892 -31.98 12.00 1.93
N ARG A 893 -31.24 11.71 3.01
CA ARG A 893 -29.78 11.53 2.94
C ARG A 893 -29.34 10.31 2.11
N ASP A 894 -30.14 9.25 2.05
CA ASP A 894 -29.85 8.06 1.26
C ASP A 894 -29.97 8.35 -0.24
N GLU A 895 -30.99 9.10 -0.64
CA GLU A 895 -31.19 9.54 -2.02
C GLU A 895 -30.08 10.50 -2.46
N PHE A 896 -29.69 11.46 -1.61
CA PHE A 896 -28.55 12.33 -1.90
C PHE A 896 -27.23 11.56 -2.04
N SER A 897 -27.04 10.55 -1.18
CA SER A 897 -25.87 9.66 -1.20
C SER A 897 -25.74 8.90 -2.53
N ILE A 898 -26.85 8.46 -3.12
CA ILE A 898 -26.85 7.84 -4.45
C ILE A 898 -26.35 8.83 -5.51
N ILE A 899 -26.80 10.09 -5.46
CA ILE A 899 -26.38 11.13 -6.42
C ILE A 899 -24.89 11.47 -6.26
N MET A 900 -24.39 11.54 -5.02
CA MET A 900 -22.96 11.71 -4.72
C MET A 900 -22.14 10.56 -5.31
N ARG A 901 -22.57 9.31 -5.12
CA ARG A 901 -21.88 8.13 -5.66
C ARG A 901 -21.91 8.06 -7.18
N ASP A 902 -22.97 8.54 -7.82
CA ASP A 902 -23.02 8.66 -9.28
C ASP A 902 -22.01 9.68 -9.80
N LEU A 903 -21.80 10.79 -9.07
CA LEU A 903 -20.73 11.74 -9.37
C LEU A 903 -19.33 11.14 -9.14
N GLU A 904 -19.13 10.39 -8.05
CA GLU A 904 -17.89 9.65 -7.77
C GLU A 904 -17.60 8.58 -8.83
N PHE A 905 -18.64 7.95 -9.37
CA PHE A 905 -18.54 7.03 -10.49
C PHE A 905 -18.10 7.76 -11.75
N ALA A 906 -18.66 8.94 -12.06
CA ALA A 906 -18.20 9.78 -13.17
C ALA A 906 -16.71 10.16 -13.03
N GLU A 907 -16.25 10.53 -11.83
CA GLU A 907 -14.82 10.78 -11.55
C GLU A 907 -13.96 9.53 -11.80
N SER A 908 -14.47 8.34 -11.47
CA SER A 908 -13.76 7.07 -11.67
C SER A 908 -13.70 6.67 -13.14
N LEU A 909 -14.79 6.91 -13.89
CA LEU A 909 -14.83 6.74 -15.34
C LEU A 909 -13.86 7.69 -16.03
N LEU A 910 -13.79 8.95 -15.61
CA LEU A 910 -12.82 9.92 -16.12
C LEU A 910 -11.39 9.42 -15.92
N ARG A 911 -11.07 8.90 -14.73
CA ARG A 911 -9.75 8.34 -14.45
C ARG A 911 -9.45 7.13 -15.33
N SER A 912 -10.40 6.21 -15.48
CA SER A 912 -10.22 5.03 -16.34
C SER A 912 -10.02 5.42 -17.80
N ASP A 913 -10.88 6.27 -18.37
CA ASP A 913 -10.78 6.73 -19.76
C ASP A 913 -9.43 7.40 -20.01
N THR A 914 -8.90 8.12 -19.01
CA THR A 914 -7.58 8.76 -19.09
C THR A 914 -6.45 7.73 -19.02
N SER A 915 -6.51 6.75 -18.10
CA SER A 915 -5.53 5.65 -18.05
C SER A 915 -5.48 4.89 -19.36
N ASP A 916 -6.64 4.55 -19.91
CA ASP A 916 -6.74 3.75 -21.12
C ASP A 916 -6.10 4.48 -22.30
N LYS A 917 -6.39 5.77 -22.46
CA LYS A 917 -5.74 6.62 -23.48
C LYS A 917 -4.24 6.74 -23.28
N ILE A 918 -3.76 6.85 -22.04
CA ILE A 918 -2.32 6.90 -21.76
C ILE A 918 -1.65 5.57 -22.15
N HIS A 919 -2.23 4.44 -21.74
CA HIS A 919 -1.70 3.12 -22.08
C HIS A 919 -1.73 2.87 -23.59
N GLU A 920 -2.84 3.14 -24.25
CA GLU A 920 -2.98 3.07 -25.71
C GLU A 920 -1.91 3.91 -26.41
N ALA A 921 -1.70 5.14 -25.95
CA ALA A 921 -0.71 6.02 -26.55
C ALA A 921 0.75 5.56 -26.31
N ILE A 922 1.05 4.96 -25.16
CA ILE A 922 2.33 4.27 -24.91
C ILE A 922 2.53 3.10 -25.87
N HIS A 923 1.45 2.43 -26.29
CA HIS A 923 1.51 1.33 -27.26
C HIS A 923 1.60 1.80 -28.71
N ILE A 924 0.98 2.92 -29.10
CA ILE A 924 0.91 3.37 -30.51
C ILE A 924 2.29 3.73 -31.09
N LEU A 925 3.23 4.26 -30.32
CA LEU A 925 4.54 4.68 -30.84
C LEU A 925 5.60 3.56 -30.73
N PRO A 926 6.26 3.15 -31.84
CA PRO A 926 7.27 2.11 -31.79
C PRO A 926 8.50 2.52 -30.96
N LEU A 927 9.18 1.51 -30.42
CA LEU A 927 10.49 1.62 -29.80
C LEU A 927 11.51 2.20 -30.78
N ASP A 928 11.78 3.49 -30.71
CA ASP A 928 12.96 4.02 -31.39
C ASP A 928 14.21 3.69 -30.56
N LYS A 929 15.12 2.90 -31.14
CA LYS A 929 16.40 2.55 -30.51
C LYS A 929 17.32 3.76 -30.35
N GLU A 930 17.09 4.82 -31.13
CA GLU A 930 17.92 6.04 -31.11
C GLU A 930 17.39 7.10 -30.11
N HIS A 931 16.12 7.01 -29.71
CA HIS A 931 15.48 7.92 -28.76
C HIS A 931 14.68 7.15 -27.69
N PRO A 932 15.34 6.55 -26.68
CA PRO A 932 14.68 5.80 -25.60
C PRO A 932 13.86 6.68 -24.65
N GLU A 933 13.76 7.99 -24.91
CA GLU A 933 13.04 8.97 -24.09
C GLU A 933 11.52 8.76 -24.18
N ARG A 934 11.05 7.83 -23.35
CA ARG A 934 9.64 7.54 -23.14
C ARG A 934 9.06 8.42 -22.06
N SER A 935 8.80 9.67 -22.39
CA SER A 935 7.98 10.52 -21.53
C SER A 935 6.51 10.19 -21.74
N VAL A 936 5.85 9.60 -20.73
CA VAL A 936 4.38 9.51 -20.67
C VAL A 936 3.75 10.92 -20.75
N GLY A 937 4.55 11.95 -20.45
CA GLY A 937 4.18 13.36 -20.49
C GLY A 937 3.75 13.90 -21.84
N GLU A 938 4.12 13.28 -22.96
CA GLU A 938 3.62 13.66 -24.30
C GLU A 938 2.08 13.56 -24.40
N HIS A 939 1.47 12.79 -23.49
CA HIS A 939 0.04 12.55 -23.40
C HIS A 939 -0.63 13.27 -22.23
N ALA A 940 0.08 14.16 -21.52
CA ALA A 940 -0.51 14.92 -20.43
C ALA A 940 -1.65 15.83 -20.89
N ASP A 941 -1.70 16.23 -22.16
CA ASP A 941 -2.82 17.00 -22.71
C ASP A 941 -4.11 16.16 -22.87
N LEU A 942 -4.03 14.83 -22.73
CA LEU A 942 -5.18 13.92 -22.66
C LEU A 942 -5.85 13.91 -21.27
N LEU A 943 -5.28 14.60 -20.27
CA LEU A 943 -5.84 14.69 -18.93
C LEU A 943 -7.05 15.64 -18.94
N TYR A 944 -8.25 15.06 -18.97
CA TYR A 944 -9.51 15.81 -19.04
C TYR A 944 -9.90 16.40 -17.68
N ASN A 945 -10.42 17.62 -17.70
CA ASN A 945 -11.07 18.23 -16.54
C ASN A 945 -12.53 17.76 -16.47
N LEU A 946 -12.97 17.37 -15.28
CA LEU A 946 -14.37 17.13 -15.00
C LEU A 946 -15.16 18.42 -15.24
N ASN A 947 -16.25 18.34 -15.99
CA ASN A 947 -17.18 19.43 -16.28
C ASN A 947 -18.54 18.83 -16.64
N GLU A 948 -19.59 19.65 -16.70
CA GLU A 948 -20.96 19.16 -16.97
C GLU A 948 -21.07 18.32 -18.25
N LYS A 949 -20.40 18.77 -19.34
CA LYS A 949 -20.39 18.04 -20.61
C LYS A 949 -19.68 16.68 -20.46
N THR A 950 -18.49 16.66 -19.85
CA THR A 950 -17.73 15.42 -19.66
C THR A 950 -18.44 14.46 -18.72
N ILE A 951 -19.07 14.94 -17.64
CA ILE A 951 -19.89 14.10 -16.74
C ILE A 951 -21.02 13.44 -17.53
N LYS A 952 -21.76 14.24 -18.32
CA LYS A 952 -22.85 13.75 -19.14
C LYS A 952 -22.37 12.69 -20.14
N GLU A 953 -21.32 13.00 -20.91
CA GLU A 953 -20.73 12.08 -21.89
C GLU A 953 -20.25 10.77 -21.27
N LEU A 954 -19.66 10.81 -20.07
CA LEU A 954 -19.19 9.60 -19.37
C LEU A 954 -20.34 8.74 -18.87
N LEU A 955 -21.37 9.35 -18.26
CA LEU A 955 -22.51 8.63 -17.70
C LEU A 955 -23.45 8.11 -18.79
N GLU A 956 -23.64 8.83 -19.90
CA GLU A 956 -24.44 8.39 -21.06
C GLU A 956 -23.87 7.15 -21.76
N LYS A 957 -22.56 6.90 -21.65
CA LYS A 957 -21.94 5.65 -22.14
C LYS A 957 -22.35 4.42 -21.32
N THR A 958 -22.93 4.62 -20.14
CA THR A 958 -23.38 3.56 -19.21
C THR A 958 -24.89 3.36 -19.30
N THR A 959 -25.46 2.47 -18.48
CA THR A 959 -26.92 2.25 -18.42
C THR A 959 -27.63 3.12 -17.39
N ILE A 960 -27.02 4.23 -16.95
CA ILE A 960 -27.65 5.20 -16.04
C ILE A 960 -28.66 6.05 -16.83
N GLY A 961 -29.89 6.17 -16.33
CA GLY A 961 -30.95 6.94 -17.01
C GLY A 961 -30.79 8.46 -16.87
N ASP A 962 -31.34 9.21 -17.84
CA ASP A 962 -31.22 10.66 -17.98
C ASP A 962 -31.55 11.45 -16.71
N GLU A 963 -32.59 11.04 -15.96
CA GLU A 963 -32.99 11.71 -14.72
C GLU A 963 -31.86 11.70 -13.67
N ARG A 964 -31.17 10.56 -13.51
CA ARG A 964 -30.03 10.45 -12.59
C ARG A 964 -28.86 11.31 -13.06
N ILE A 965 -28.60 11.34 -14.37
CA ILE A 965 -27.56 12.20 -14.95
C ILE A 965 -27.85 13.67 -14.64
N GLU A 966 -29.07 14.15 -14.87
CA GLU A 966 -29.47 15.53 -14.56
C GLU A 966 -29.40 15.85 -13.05
N ASN A 967 -29.64 14.87 -12.18
CA ASN A 967 -29.44 15.02 -10.74
C ASN A 967 -27.94 15.20 -10.38
N VAL A 968 -27.06 14.42 -11.02
CA VAL A 968 -25.60 14.55 -10.85
C VAL A 968 -25.11 15.90 -11.34
N LEU A 969 -25.59 16.38 -12.50
CA LEU A 969 -25.24 17.70 -13.02
C LEU A 969 -25.68 18.83 -12.08
N SER A 970 -26.87 18.69 -11.48
CA SER A 970 -27.38 19.64 -10.48
C SER A 970 -26.48 19.68 -9.23
N LEU A 971 -26.07 18.52 -8.72
CA LEU A 971 -25.12 18.41 -7.61
C LEU A 971 -23.77 19.03 -7.97
N TYR A 972 -23.22 18.70 -9.14
CA TYR A 972 -21.93 19.21 -9.60
C TYR A 972 -21.92 20.75 -9.66
N LYS A 973 -23.01 21.35 -10.16
CA LYS A 973 -23.17 22.81 -10.21
C LYS A 973 -23.16 23.44 -8.82
N ILE A 974 -23.84 22.84 -7.83
CA ILE A 974 -23.80 23.31 -6.44
C ILE A 974 -22.36 23.28 -5.91
N ILE A 975 -21.62 22.21 -6.16
CA ILE A 975 -20.21 22.09 -5.73
C ILE A 975 -19.37 23.20 -6.36
N GLN A 976 -19.55 23.45 -7.66
CA GLN A 976 -18.82 24.50 -8.38
C GLN A 976 -19.08 25.89 -7.79
N GLU A 977 -20.35 26.28 -7.64
CA GLU A 977 -20.76 27.60 -7.15
C GLU A 977 -20.37 27.83 -5.68
N LYS A 978 -20.45 26.78 -4.85
CA LYS A 978 -20.22 26.89 -3.40
C LYS A 978 -18.76 26.80 -3.00
N PHE A 979 -17.96 26.02 -3.72
CA PHE A 979 -16.58 25.72 -3.32
C PHE A 979 -15.52 26.07 -4.35
N ILE A 980 -15.84 26.22 -5.63
CA ILE A 980 -14.80 26.32 -6.67
C ILE A 980 -14.72 27.76 -7.19
N TYR A 981 -15.79 28.28 -7.77
CA TYR A 981 -15.85 29.65 -8.29
C TYR A 981 -17.19 30.31 -8.01
N LYS A 982 -17.21 31.65 -8.09
CA LYS A 982 -18.41 32.46 -8.12
C LYS A 982 -18.48 33.20 -9.43
N THR A 983 -19.69 33.46 -9.87
CA THR A 983 -19.94 34.32 -11.02
C THR A 983 -20.14 35.75 -10.53
N ASP A 984 -19.35 36.70 -11.04
CA ASP A 984 -19.55 38.12 -10.71
C ASP A 984 -20.78 38.71 -11.41
N GLU A 985 -21.13 39.97 -11.10
CA GLU A 985 -22.25 40.69 -11.71
C GLU A 985 -22.16 40.78 -13.25
N LYS A 986 -20.97 40.55 -13.82
CA LYS A 986 -20.71 40.58 -15.27
C LYS A 986 -20.66 39.20 -15.90
N GLY A 987 -21.04 38.14 -15.17
CA GLY A 987 -21.02 36.77 -15.68
C GLY A 987 -19.63 36.12 -15.67
N ARG A 988 -18.60 36.76 -15.11
CA ARG A 988 -17.21 36.26 -15.12
C ARG A 988 -16.96 35.33 -13.96
N LYS A 989 -16.14 34.30 -14.19
CA LYS A 989 -15.72 33.36 -13.15
C LYS A 989 -14.62 33.97 -12.29
N VAL A 990 -14.88 34.05 -10.99
CA VAL A 990 -13.95 34.55 -9.97
C VAL A 990 -13.77 33.49 -8.90
N SER A 991 -12.53 33.29 -8.42
CA SER A 991 -12.23 32.32 -7.36
C SER A 991 -13.11 32.56 -6.12
N ASN A 992 -13.72 31.49 -5.59
CA ASN A 992 -14.54 31.55 -4.38
C ASN A 992 -13.68 31.57 -3.08
N LYS A 993 -12.36 31.82 -3.21
CA LYS A 993 -11.35 31.82 -2.13
C LYS A 993 -11.16 30.49 -1.37
N PHE A 994 -12.10 29.55 -1.47
CA PHE A 994 -11.99 28.22 -0.86
C PHE A 994 -10.70 27.52 -1.33
N LEU A 995 -10.48 27.42 -2.64
CA LEU A 995 -9.28 26.80 -3.22
C LEU A 995 -7.98 27.55 -2.88
N ASP A 996 -8.07 28.82 -2.49
CA ASP A 996 -6.95 29.68 -2.11
C ASP A 996 -6.70 29.72 -0.59
N GLY A 997 -7.47 28.97 0.20
CA GLY A 997 -7.37 29.00 1.66
C GLY A 997 -7.87 27.74 2.34
N GLU A 998 -9.19 27.54 2.45
CA GLU A 998 -9.78 26.41 3.18
C GLU A 998 -9.48 25.05 2.53
N GLY A 999 -9.45 24.97 1.21
CA GLY A 999 -9.08 23.76 0.48
C GLY A 999 -7.62 23.36 0.75
N ILE A 1000 -6.71 24.33 0.83
CA ILE A 1000 -5.29 24.09 1.17
C ILE A 1000 -5.22 23.51 2.59
N LYS A 1001 -5.92 24.15 3.54
CA LYS A 1001 -5.99 23.65 4.92
C LYS A 1001 -6.63 22.26 5.02
N ALA A 1002 -7.62 21.95 4.19
CA ALA A 1002 -8.26 20.64 4.18
C ALA A 1002 -7.28 19.55 3.74
N ILE A 1003 -6.48 19.81 2.70
CA ILE A 1003 -5.42 18.88 2.25
C ILE A 1003 -4.33 18.74 3.32
N ASP A 1004 -3.81 19.86 3.83
CA ASP A 1004 -2.68 19.85 4.78
C ASP A 1004 -3.03 19.25 6.14
N LYS A 1005 -4.28 19.40 6.59
CA LYS A 1005 -4.74 18.86 7.88
C LYS A 1005 -5.22 17.42 7.78
N PHE A 1006 -5.46 16.89 6.59
CA PHE A 1006 -5.90 15.51 6.44
C PHE A 1006 -4.75 14.55 6.79
N PRO A 1007 -4.88 13.70 7.81
CA PRO A 1007 -3.74 12.93 8.33
C PRO A 1007 -3.40 11.69 7.48
N PHE A 1008 -4.24 11.32 6.50
CA PHE A 1008 -4.13 10.08 5.71
C PHE A 1008 -3.81 10.33 4.22
N SER A 1009 -3.71 9.26 3.42
CA SER A 1009 -3.45 9.36 1.98
C SER A 1009 -4.59 10.11 1.26
N PHE A 1010 -4.29 11.21 0.56
CA PHE A 1010 -5.33 12.10 0.06
C PHE A 1010 -5.95 11.66 -1.27
N GLY A 1011 -5.18 11.33 -2.30
CA GLY A 1011 -5.71 11.16 -3.66
C GLY A 1011 -5.42 9.81 -4.30
N VAL A 1012 -5.28 8.74 -3.50
CA VAL A 1012 -4.94 7.41 -4.00
C VAL A 1012 -5.96 6.91 -5.03
N GLU A 1013 -7.24 7.27 -4.87
CA GLU A 1013 -8.30 6.93 -5.82
C GLU A 1013 -8.22 7.66 -7.19
N ASN A 1014 -7.25 8.56 -7.36
CA ASN A 1014 -6.97 9.25 -8.62
C ASN A 1014 -5.61 8.86 -9.22
N THR A 1015 -4.85 7.98 -8.59
CA THR A 1015 -3.49 7.62 -9.01
C THR A 1015 -3.48 6.37 -9.90
N ASP A 1016 -2.75 6.39 -11.02
CA ASP A 1016 -2.44 5.18 -11.81
C ASP A 1016 -1.40 4.36 -11.06
N MET A 1017 -1.85 3.29 -10.44
CA MET A 1017 -0.93 2.40 -9.76
C MET A 1017 -0.06 1.65 -10.77
N LYS A 1018 -0.53 1.40 -11.99
CA LYS A 1018 0.20 0.64 -13.03
C LYS A 1018 1.41 1.41 -13.59
N LEU A 1019 1.42 2.73 -13.46
CA LEU A 1019 2.55 3.57 -13.84
C LEU A 1019 3.56 3.75 -12.70
N CYS A 1020 3.32 3.21 -11.50
CA CYS A 1020 4.23 3.35 -10.37
C CYS A 1020 5.19 2.15 -10.28
N ALA A 1021 6.50 2.40 -10.17
CA ALA A 1021 7.50 1.33 -10.03
C ALA A 1021 7.73 0.96 -8.56
N TYR A 1022 6.83 0.21 -7.94
CA TYR A 1022 6.92 -0.10 -6.51
C TYR A 1022 8.12 -1.00 -6.17
N ARG A 1023 8.55 -1.92 -7.05
CA ARG A 1023 9.74 -2.76 -6.80
C ARG A 1023 11.02 -1.96 -6.67
N ALA A 1024 11.10 -0.79 -7.32
CA ALA A 1024 12.25 0.11 -7.21
C ALA A 1024 12.45 0.61 -5.76
N THR A 1025 11.42 0.51 -4.91
CA THR A 1025 11.52 0.83 -3.47
C THR A 1025 12.06 -0.31 -2.61
N GLY A 1026 12.16 -1.52 -3.17
CA GLY A 1026 12.69 -2.74 -2.55
C GLY A 1026 11.73 -3.95 -2.63
N PRO A 1027 12.26 -5.19 -2.78
CA PRO A 1027 11.45 -6.40 -3.00
C PRO A 1027 10.58 -6.82 -1.81
N ARG A 1028 10.81 -6.25 -0.61
CA ARG A 1028 10.05 -6.52 0.63
C ARG A 1028 9.28 -5.30 1.13
N MET A 1029 8.89 -4.39 0.23
CA MET A 1029 8.21 -3.15 0.59
C MET A 1029 6.96 -3.39 1.45
N ILE A 1030 6.07 -4.30 1.02
CA ILE A 1030 4.81 -4.59 1.71
C ILE A 1030 5.07 -5.21 3.09
N ALA A 1031 5.90 -6.25 3.16
CA ALA A 1031 6.23 -6.91 4.42
C ALA A 1031 6.85 -5.95 5.44
N ARG A 1032 7.79 -5.12 4.98
CA ARG A 1032 8.38 -4.08 5.82
C ARG A 1032 7.33 -3.07 6.28
N GLN A 1033 6.47 -2.60 5.37
CA GLN A 1033 5.42 -1.65 5.71
C GLN A 1033 4.54 -2.18 6.84
N ILE A 1034 4.08 -3.42 6.72
CA ILE A 1034 3.23 -4.07 7.71
C ILE A 1034 3.99 -4.30 9.04
N LYS A 1035 5.26 -4.70 9.01
CA LYS A 1035 6.07 -4.91 10.22
C LYS A 1035 6.41 -3.63 10.96
N ASP A 1036 6.64 -2.53 10.26
CA ASP A 1036 6.81 -1.21 10.87
C ASP A 1036 5.50 -0.80 11.59
N MET A 1037 4.35 -1.09 10.98
CA MET A 1037 3.03 -0.90 11.62
C MET A 1037 2.89 -1.75 12.89
N ALA A 1038 3.30 -3.02 12.86
CA ALA A 1038 3.31 -3.88 14.03
C ALA A 1038 4.19 -3.33 15.18
N SER A 1039 5.30 -2.68 14.83
CA SER A 1039 6.18 -2.04 15.82
C SER A 1039 5.52 -0.82 16.46
N MET A 1040 4.86 0.02 15.67
CA MET A 1040 4.10 1.17 16.17
C MET A 1040 2.88 0.78 17.01
N GLU A 1041 2.35 -0.43 16.85
CA GLU A 1041 1.22 -0.92 17.65
C GLU A 1041 1.58 -0.99 19.14
N LYS A 1042 2.86 -1.26 19.46
CA LYS A 1042 3.38 -1.24 20.83
C LYS A 1042 3.33 0.16 21.44
N VAL A 1043 3.64 1.20 20.65
CA VAL A 1043 3.56 2.61 21.07
C VAL A 1043 2.13 2.96 21.45
N VAL A 1044 1.16 2.63 20.59
CA VAL A 1044 -0.26 2.94 20.87
C VAL A 1044 -0.78 2.14 22.08
N ASN A 1045 -0.40 0.87 22.20
CA ASN A 1045 -0.78 0.07 23.36
C ASN A 1045 -0.32 0.72 24.68
N GLY A 1046 0.94 1.20 24.76
CA GLY A 1046 1.42 1.93 25.92
C GLY A 1046 0.69 3.25 26.15
N PHE A 1047 0.28 3.94 25.08
CA PHE A 1047 -0.48 5.19 25.15
C PHE A 1047 -1.82 5.03 25.91
N THR A 1048 -2.51 3.89 25.78
CA THR A 1048 -3.73 3.61 26.56
C THR A 1048 -3.55 3.51 28.07
N ASN A 1049 -2.32 3.28 28.52
CA ASN A 1049 -1.99 3.23 29.94
C ASN A 1049 -1.58 4.59 30.50
N LEU A 1050 -1.43 5.64 29.68
CA LEU A 1050 -1.01 6.96 30.14
C LEU A 1050 -1.89 7.55 31.24
N PRO A 1051 -3.24 7.48 31.22
CA PRO A 1051 -4.04 8.02 32.32
C PRO A 1051 -3.77 7.33 33.67
N LYS A 1052 -3.56 6.00 33.65
CA LYS A 1052 -3.18 5.25 34.85
C LYS A 1052 -1.80 5.66 35.33
N LEU A 1053 -0.85 5.80 34.40
CA LEU A 1053 0.51 6.22 34.68
C LEU A 1053 0.54 7.66 35.26
N PHE A 1054 -0.23 8.58 34.68
CA PHE A 1054 -0.36 9.96 35.19
C PHE A 1054 -0.96 9.98 36.59
N THR A 1055 -1.97 9.14 36.86
CA THR A 1055 -2.53 9.00 38.21
C THR A 1055 -1.50 8.44 39.20
N GLN A 1056 -0.65 7.51 38.78
CA GLN A 1056 0.44 6.97 39.61
C GLN A 1056 1.49 8.05 39.90
N ILE A 1057 1.97 8.75 38.87
CA ILE A 1057 2.89 9.90 38.98
C ILE A 1057 2.29 10.95 39.92
N ALA A 1058 0.98 11.20 39.82
CA ALA A 1058 0.30 12.12 40.72
C ALA A 1058 0.32 11.67 42.18
N LYS A 1059 0.31 10.37 42.47
CA LYS A 1059 0.34 9.86 43.84
C LYS A 1059 1.75 9.76 44.44
N ASN A 1060 2.73 9.31 43.66
CA ASN A 1060 4.08 9.00 44.15
C ASN A 1060 5.15 10.02 43.73
N GLY A 1061 4.88 10.87 42.72
CA GLY A 1061 5.84 11.81 42.14
C GLY A 1061 6.92 11.16 41.26
N ASP A 1062 6.85 9.86 40.99
CA ASP A 1062 7.85 9.10 40.24
C ASP A 1062 7.44 8.95 38.77
N TYR A 1063 8.19 9.59 37.87
CA TYR A 1063 7.99 9.56 36.42
C TYR A 1063 8.95 8.60 35.68
N SER A 1064 9.67 7.71 36.38
CA SER A 1064 10.65 6.79 35.77
C SER A 1064 10.03 5.86 34.73
N GLU A 1065 8.86 5.28 35.01
CA GLU A 1065 8.12 4.43 34.07
C GLU A 1065 7.67 5.20 32.81
N LEU A 1066 7.33 6.50 32.95
CA LEU A 1066 7.04 7.33 31.79
C LEU A 1066 8.28 7.58 30.94
N LEU A 1067 9.43 7.88 31.54
CA LEU A 1067 10.68 8.05 30.80
C LEU A 1067 11.07 6.77 30.06
N LYS A 1068 10.89 5.61 30.69
CA LYS A 1068 11.12 4.30 30.07
C LYS A 1068 10.22 4.11 28.85
N TYR A 1069 8.92 4.34 29.00
CA TYR A 1069 7.96 4.27 27.90
C TYR A 1069 8.31 5.24 26.75
N LEU A 1070 8.65 6.49 27.05
CA LEU A 1070 9.03 7.47 26.02
C LEU A 1070 10.34 7.09 25.31
N THR A 1071 11.26 6.41 26.01
CA THR A 1071 12.50 5.91 25.41
C THR A 1071 12.21 4.76 24.45
N GLU A 1072 11.40 3.79 24.86
CA GLU A 1072 10.95 2.69 23.99
C GLU A 1072 10.23 3.24 22.75
N CYS A 1073 9.36 4.24 22.92
CA CYS A 1073 8.71 4.92 21.79
C CYS A 1073 9.72 5.62 20.88
N GLN A 1074 10.66 6.37 21.45
CA GLN A 1074 11.69 7.07 20.68
C GLN A 1074 12.50 6.12 19.81
N ASP A 1075 12.86 4.94 20.31
CA ASP A 1075 13.58 3.93 19.55
C ASP A 1075 12.73 3.42 18.37
N ILE A 1076 11.45 3.12 18.61
CA ILE A 1076 10.52 2.70 17.55
C ILE A 1076 10.33 3.81 16.50
N PHE A 1077 10.12 5.06 16.92
CA PHE A 1077 9.98 6.21 16.00
C PHE A 1077 11.22 6.39 15.14
N ARG A 1078 12.41 6.26 15.71
CA ARG A 1078 13.67 6.38 14.97
C ARG A 1078 13.87 5.25 13.97
N ASP A 1079 13.48 4.03 14.32
CA ASP A 1079 13.55 2.88 13.41
C ASP A 1079 12.60 3.01 12.21
N VAL A 1080 11.40 3.58 12.43
CA VAL A 1080 10.36 3.71 11.40
C VAL A 1080 10.51 5.00 10.58
N HIS A 1081 10.74 6.15 11.22
CA HIS A 1081 10.71 7.50 10.63
C HIS A 1081 12.06 8.20 10.52
N GLY A 1082 13.05 7.78 11.31
CA GLY A 1082 14.27 8.55 11.52
C GLY A 1082 14.12 9.61 12.62
N VAL A 1083 15.13 10.48 12.75
CA VAL A 1083 15.24 11.46 13.83
C VAL A 1083 14.36 12.69 13.58
N GLY A 1084 13.61 13.15 14.58
CA GLY A 1084 12.86 14.41 14.57
C GLY A 1084 11.37 14.25 14.86
N ASP A 1085 10.75 13.15 14.39
CA ASP A 1085 9.34 12.82 14.67
C ASP A 1085 9.15 12.33 16.13
N ASP A 1086 10.18 11.71 16.70
CA ASP A 1086 10.24 11.31 18.11
C ASP A 1086 10.13 12.52 19.06
N TYR A 1087 10.73 13.66 18.71
CA TYR A 1087 10.69 14.86 19.54
C TYR A 1087 9.31 15.51 19.59
N GLU A 1088 8.53 15.49 18.50
CA GLU A 1088 7.16 16.00 18.50
C GLU A 1088 6.27 15.17 19.43
N PHE A 1089 6.34 13.84 19.32
CA PHE A 1089 5.61 12.93 20.20
C PHE A 1089 5.95 13.17 21.68
N ASN A 1090 7.24 13.13 22.02
CA ASN A 1090 7.71 13.34 23.39
C ASN A 1090 7.30 14.71 23.94
N TYR A 1091 7.37 15.76 23.11
CA TYR A 1091 6.95 17.10 23.46
C TYR A 1091 5.45 17.17 23.81
N MET A 1092 4.59 16.50 23.03
CA MET A 1092 3.15 16.47 23.27
C MET A 1092 2.79 15.69 24.54
N ILE A 1093 3.36 14.51 24.77
CA ILE A 1093 3.10 13.72 26.00
C ILE A 1093 3.58 14.48 27.24
N ALA A 1094 4.76 15.11 27.16
CA ALA A 1094 5.30 15.92 28.25
C ALA A 1094 4.38 17.10 28.57
N GLY A 1095 3.88 17.82 27.55
CA GLY A 1095 2.93 18.90 27.72
C GLY A 1095 1.60 18.45 28.35
N MET A 1096 1.10 17.28 27.95
CA MET A 1096 -0.11 16.68 28.50
C MET A 1096 0.03 16.35 30.00
N LEU A 1097 1.16 15.75 30.41
CA LEU A 1097 1.44 15.49 31.83
C LEU A 1097 1.56 16.80 32.62
N VAL A 1098 2.27 17.80 32.08
CA VAL A 1098 2.41 19.09 32.77
C VAL A 1098 1.05 19.75 32.96
N ASN A 1099 0.18 19.80 31.93
CA ASN A 1099 -1.17 20.36 32.08
C ASN A 1099 -2.01 19.59 33.10
N TYR A 1100 -1.85 18.27 33.17
CA TYR A 1100 -2.52 17.42 34.16
C TYR A 1100 -2.07 17.72 35.60
N MET A 1101 -0.76 17.91 35.81
CA MET A 1101 -0.14 18.03 37.14
C MET A 1101 -0.04 19.46 37.66
N ARG A 1102 0.01 20.46 36.76
CA ARG A 1102 0.36 21.84 37.09
C ARG A 1102 -0.67 22.48 38.01
N LYS A 1103 -0.16 23.09 39.09
CA LYS A 1103 -0.94 23.88 40.04
C LYS A 1103 -1.37 25.23 39.44
N ASP A 1104 -2.59 25.64 39.75
CA ASP A 1104 -3.16 26.94 39.38
C ASP A 1104 -2.39 28.10 40.02
N GLN A 1105 -2.14 29.15 39.25
CA GLN A 1105 -1.44 30.34 39.76
C GLN A 1105 -2.32 31.18 40.69
N SER A 1106 -3.65 31.09 40.59
CA SER A 1106 -4.59 31.72 41.53
C SER A 1106 -4.59 31.05 42.91
N ALA A 1107 -4.15 29.79 43.01
CA ALA A 1107 -3.99 29.09 44.27
C ALA A 1107 -2.67 29.44 45.01
N ASP A 1108 -1.76 30.16 44.35
CA ASP A 1108 -0.49 30.62 44.94
C ASP A 1108 -0.59 32.04 45.55
N SER A 1109 -1.71 32.75 45.36
CA SER A 1109 -1.95 34.07 45.97
C SER A 1109 -2.33 33.97 47.46
N TYR A 1110 -1.62 34.75 48.30
CA TYR A 1110 -1.75 34.87 49.77
C TYR A 1110 -1.23 33.68 50.61
N GLY A 1111 0.04 33.30 50.40
CA GLY A 1111 0.86 32.62 51.40
C GLY A 1111 0.41 31.21 51.80
N GLY A 1112 -0.45 30.55 51.01
CA GLY A 1112 -0.97 29.21 51.31
C GLY A 1112 -1.92 29.15 52.52
N ILE A 1113 -2.25 30.28 53.16
CA ILE A 1113 -3.03 30.32 54.41
C ILE A 1113 -4.53 30.00 54.16
N GLY A 1114 -5.02 30.12 52.92
CA GLY A 1114 -6.41 29.80 52.53
C GLY A 1114 -6.60 28.66 51.52
N GLY A 1115 -5.53 27.96 51.12
CA GLY A 1115 -5.55 27.00 49.99
C GLY A 1115 -5.25 25.54 50.35
N VAL A 1116 -5.11 25.21 51.64
CA VAL A 1116 -4.89 23.82 52.07
C VAL A 1116 -6.19 23.03 51.93
N GLY A 1117 -6.22 22.06 51.01
CA GLY A 1117 -7.40 21.23 50.70
C GLY A 1117 -8.30 21.75 49.57
N SER A 1118 -7.99 22.89 48.94
CA SER A 1118 -8.68 23.34 47.73
C SER A 1118 -8.17 22.59 46.50
N ILE A 1119 -9.06 22.32 45.54
CA ILE A 1119 -8.71 21.69 44.26
C ILE A 1119 -8.03 22.74 43.38
N ASN A 1120 -6.76 22.52 43.04
CA ASN A 1120 -5.90 23.51 42.37
C ASN A 1120 -5.22 22.98 41.10
N SER A 1121 -5.54 21.77 40.66
CA SER A 1121 -4.98 21.12 39.47
C SER A 1121 -5.99 20.13 38.91
N ILE A 1122 -5.80 19.73 37.66
CA ILE A 1122 -6.63 18.70 37.01
C ILE A 1122 -6.48 17.36 37.74
N ALA A 1123 -5.26 17.01 38.17
CA ALA A 1123 -5.01 15.82 38.98
C ALA A 1123 -5.83 15.83 40.28
N ALA A 1124 -5.88 16.97 40.98
CA ALA A 1124 -6.66 17.12 42.20
C ALA A 1124 -8.17 17.08 41.94
N GLU A 1125 -8.64 17.61 40.81
CA GLU A 1125 -10.04 17.58 40.38
C GLU A 1125 -10.51 16.14 40.18
N ILE A 1126 -9.69 15.31 39.52
CA ILE A 1126 -9.98 13.87 39.33
C ILE A 1126 -9.90 13.10 40.66
N ALA A 1127 -8.95 13.42 41.52
CA ALA A 1127 -8.80 12.76 42.81
C ALA A 1127 -9.88 13.21 43.83
N GLY A 1128 -10.62 14.29 43.54
CA GLY A 1128 -11.60 14.91 44.45
C GLY A 1128 -10.97 15.62 45.66
N ASN A 1129 -9.64 15.68 45.75
CA ASN A 1129 -8.90 16.29 46.86
C ASN A 1129 -7.44 16.53 46.46
N SER A 1130 -6.90 17.73 46.72
CA SER A 1130 -5.50 18.06 46.49
C SER A 1130 -4.52 17.33 47.42
N ASN A 1131 -4.96 16.85 48.59
CA ASN A 1131 -4.10 16.08 49.50
C ASN A 1131 -3.81 14.64 49.03
N LEU A 1132 -4.55 14.15 48.02
CA LEU A 1132 -4.38 12.79 47.48
C LEU A 1132 -3.40 12.75 46.30
N VAL A 1133 -2.93 13.92 45.85
CA VAL A 1133 -2.06 14.07 44.69
C VAL A 1133 -0.95 15.09 44.98
N ARG A 1134 0.21 14.87 44.39
CA ARG A 1134 1.32 15.81 44.37
C ARG A 1134 1.15 16.76 43.19
N GLU A 1135 0.63 17.94 43.44
CA GLU A 1135 0.53 19.00 42.42
C GLU A 1135 1.93 19.53 42.08
N TRP A 1136 2.17 19.87 40.81
CA TRP A 1136 3.47 20.37 40.36
C TRP A 1136 3.52 21.89 40.34
N ASP A 1137 4.56 22.43 40.96
CA ASP A 1137 4.92 23.82 40.84
C ASP A 1137 5.92 24.07 39.69
N VAL A 1138 6.35 25.33 39.53
CA VAL A 1138 7.31 25.70 38.48
C VAL A 1138 8.63 24.92 38.60
N ARG A 1139 9.10 24.58 39.81
CA ARG A 1139 10.35 23.85 40.05
C ARG A 1139 10.20 22.37 39.71
N ASP A 1140 9.09 21.74 40.08
CA ASP A 1140 8.80 20.35 39.70
C ASP A 1140 8.76 20.21 38.17
N ILE A 1141 8.14 21.16 37.46
CA ILE A 1141 8.11 21.19 35.99
C ILE A 1141 9.54 21.30 35.40
N GLN A 1142 10.41 22.13 35.99
CA GLN A 1142 11.81 22.21 35.56
C GLN A 1142 12.57 20.90 35.77
N GLN A 1143 12.37 20.23 36.91
CA GLN A 1143 13.01 18.95 37.20
C GLN A 1143 12.57 17.87 36.21
N PHE A 1144 11.29 17.81 35.88
CA PHE A 1144 10.77 16.88 34.87
C PHE A 1144 11.40 17.12 33.49
N TYR A 1145 11.46 18.38 33.03
CA TYR A 1145 12.12 18.70 31.75
C TYR A 1145 13.63 18.41 31.77
N LEU A 1146 14.30 18.61 32.90
CA LEU A 1146 15.70 18.21 33.06
C LEU A 1146 15.87 16.68 32.96
N ALA A 1147 14.94 15.91 33.52
CA ALA A 1147 14.96 14.45 33.41
C ALA A 1147 14.74 13.99 31.96
N LEU A 1148 13.81 14.62 31.21
CA LEU A 1148 13.64 14.38 29.77
C LEU A 1148 14.92 14.70 28.98
N GLN A 1149 15.63 15.75 29.37
CA GLN A 1149 16.92 16.12 28.77
C GLN A 1149 18.00 15.08 29.08
N GLN A 1150 18.10 14.61 30.33
CA GLN A 1150 19.07 13.59 30.75
C GLN A 1150 18.83 12.26 30.04
N ALA A 1151 17.56 11.89 29.83
CA ALA A 1151 17.15 10.72 29.06
C ALA A 1151 17.31 10.89 27.53
N ARG A 1152 17.74 12.07 27.05
CA ARG A 1152 17.86 12.40 25.61
C ARG A 1152 16.56 12.30 24.81
N LEU A 1153 15.42 12.44 25.49
CA LEU A 1153 14.09 12.39 24.89
C LEU A 1153 13.69 13.69 24.18
N LEU A 1154 14.28 14.80 24.60
CA LEU A 1154 14.15 16.12 23.95
C LEU A 1154 15.50 16.83 23.94
N PRO A 1155 15.84 17.55 22.85
CA PRO A 1155 17.07 18.33 22.80
C PRO A 1155 17.00 19.51 23.78
N LYS A 1156 18.14 19.80 24.45
CA LYS A 1156 18.26 20.87 25.45
C LYS A 1156 17.85 22.23 24.89
N ASN A 1157 18.41 22.56 23.73
CA ASN A 1157 18.19 23.82 23.03
C ASN A 1157 17.66 23.51 21.63
N ASN A 1158 17.07 24.51 20.97
CA ASN A 1158 16.70 24.45 19.56
C ASN A 1158 17.94 24.36 18.64
N ILE A 1159 19.14 24.13 19.17
CA ILE A 1159 20.42 24.36 18.51
C ILE A 1159 21.28 23.10 18.64
N GLU A 1160 21.85 22.63 17.54
CA GLU A 1160 22.85 21.57 17.53
C GLU A 1160 24.20 22.10 18.00
N THR A 1161 24.68 21.57 19.13
CA THR A 1161 25.94 22.01 19.76
C THR A 1161 27.15 21.15 19.36
N HIS A 1162 26.92 19.99 18.73
CA HIS A 1162 27.95 19.05 18.31
C HIS A 1162 28.36 19.21 16.83
N LEU A 1163 27.56 19.94 16.05
CA LEU A 1163 27.86 20.34 14.67
C LEU A 1163 28.35 21.79 14.65
N LYS A 1164 29.09 22.16 13.59
CA LYS A 1164 29.56 23.54 13.42
C LYS A 1164 28.35 24.47 13.44
N PRO A 1165 28.32 25.50 14.31
CA PRO A 1165 27.15 26.35 14.46
C PRO A 1165 26.84 27.09 13.15
N GLU A 1166 25.66 26.82 12.59
CA GLU A 1166 25.11 27.60 11.48
C GLU A 1166 24.41 28.84 12.03
N PHE A 1167 24.68 30.00 11.43
CA PHE A 1167 24.09 31.27 11.83
C PHE A 1167 23.18 31.80 10.72
N GLU A 1168 22.02 32.30 11.12
CA GLU A 1168 21.08 33.05 10.29
C GLU A 1168 21.16 34.55 10.63
N LYS A 1169 21.04 35.39 9.61
CA LYS A 1169 21.00 36.84 9.78
C LYS A 1169 19.69 37.27 10.42
N VAL A 1170 19.73 38.25 11.33
CA VAL A 1170 18.56 38.80 11.99
C VAL A 1170 18.00 39.99 11.22
N TRP A 1171 16.70 39.93 10.91
CA TRP A 1171 15.99 40.92 10.12
C TRP A 1171 14.95 41.66 10.96
N LYS A 1172 14.80 42.96 10.71
CA LYS A 1172 13.72 43.79 11.27
C LYS A 1172 13.03 44.55 10.15
N LEU A 1173 11.75 44.89 10.34
CA LEU A 1173 11.10 45.82 9.43
C LEU A 1173 11.62 47.22 9.69
N ASP A 1174 12.05 47.89 8.62
CA ASP A 1174 12.38 49.30 8.64
C ASP A 1174 11.11 50.11 8.91
N ASN A 1175 11.17 51.02 9.89
CA ASN A 1175 10.01 51.78 10.33
C ASN A 1175 9.49 52.78 9.28
N ILE A 1176 10.29 53.10 8.26
CA ILE A 1176 9.98 54.10 7.23
C ILE A 1176 9.52 53.40 5.95
N THR A 1177 10.27 52.39 5.50
CA THR A 1177 9.97 51.70 4.22
C THR A 1177 9.07 50.48 4.40
N GLY A 1178 8.93 49.96 5.61
CA GLY A 1178 8.21 48.71 5.89
C GLY A 1178 8.83 47.48 5.24
N LEU A 1179 10.07 47.58 4.76
CA LEU A 1179 10.84 46.49 4.16
C LEU A 1179 11.75 45.83 5.19
N PRO A 1180 12.01 44.52 5.09
CA PRO A 1180 13.00 43.86 5.94
C PRO A 1180 14.41 44.43 5.70
N LYS A 1181 15.07 44.79 6.78
CA LYS A 1181 16.46 45.26 6.81
C LYS A 1181 17.27 44.38 7.76
N GLU A 1182 18.41 43.92 7.27
CA GLU A 1182 19.38 43.18 8.07
C GLU A 1182 19.91 44.07 9.20
N THR A 1183 19.95 43.53 10.42
CA THR A 1183 20.35 44.28 11.63
C THR A 1183 21.84 44.18 11.94
N GLY A 1184 22.59 43.40 11.16
CA GLY A 1184 23.99 43.03 11.42
C GLY A 1184 24.17 42.03 12.57
N GLN A 1185 23.07 41.66 13.26
CA GLN A 1185 23.07 40.63 14.28
C GLN A 1185 22.89 39.26 13.62
N GLN A 1186 23.60 38.26 14.14
CA GLN A 1186 23.44 36.88 13.73
C GLN A 1186 22.78 36.10 14.87
N LYS A 1187 21.76 35.31 14.54
CA LYS A 1187 21.12 34.36 15.43
C LYS A 1187 21.56 32.97 15.00
N GLN A 1188 21.81 32.07 15.94
CA GLN A 1188 22.14 30.70 15.57
C GLN A 1188 20.88 30.01 15.04
N LYS A 1189 21.01 29.34 13.90
CA LYS A 1189 19.90 28.66 13.21
C LYS A 1189 19.32 27.58 14.11
N GLU A 1190 17.99 27.55 14.21
CA GLU A 1190 17.30 26.54 15.00
C GLU A 1190 17.33 25.19 14.26
N ALA A 1191 18.07 24.23 14.80
CA ALA A 1191 18.15 22.86 14.33
C ALA A 1191 16.91 22.02 14.72
N TYR A 1192 16.26 22.33 15.85
CA TYR A 1192 15.11 21.56 16.36
C TYR A 1192 13.92 22.45 16.70
N LYS A 1193 12.76 22.16 16.08
CA LYS A 1193 11.47 22.83 16.36
C LYS A 1193 10.93 22.50 17.75
N TYR A 1194 11.09 21.26 18.21
CA TYR A 1194 10.62 20.75 19.49
C TYR A 1194 11.81 20.54 20.44
N SER A 1195 11.83 21.27 21.56
CA SER A 1195 12.96 21.29 22.49
C SER A 1195 12.50 21.54 23.92
N ILE A 1196 13.40 21.28 24.88
CA ILE A 1196 13.20 21.59 26.29
C ILE A 1196 12.98 23.09 26.50
N SER A 1197 13.82 23.96 25.91
CA SER A 1197 13.69 25.42 26.06
C SER A 1197 12.33 25.93 25.59
N ARG A 1198 11.80 25.38 24.48
CA ARG A 1198 10.49 25.76 23.97
C ARG A 1198 9.36 25.23 24.86
N ALA A 1199 9.50 23.99 25.35
CA ALA A 1199 8.52 23.37 26.24
C ALA A 1199 8.40 24.14 27.56
N MET A 1200 9.52 24.50 28.19
CA MET A 1200 9.56 25.29 29.43
C MET A 1200 8.95 26.68 29.27
N LYS A 1201 9.13 27.31 28.10
CA LYS A 1201 8.50 28.60 27.79
C LYS A 1201 7.00 28.47 27.59
N ARG A 1202 6.53 27.38 26.99
CA ARG A 1202 5.13 27.18 26.60
C ARG A 1202 4.26 26.61 27.73
N PHE A 1203 4.76 25.63 28.48
CA PHE A 1203 4.00 24.92 29.51
C PHE A 1203 4.28 25.41 30.95
N GLY A 1204 5.10 26.46 31.09
CA GLY A 1204 5.58 26.92 32.39
C GLY A 1204 6.89 26.24 32.77
N GLY A 1205 7.74 26.92 33.55
CA GLY A 1205 9.11 26.48 33.84
C GLY A 1205 10.21 27.42 33.35
N ASP A 1206 9.88 28.44 32.55
CA ASP A 1206 10.79 29.56 32.22
C ASP A 1206 11.31 30.25 33.51
N TRP A 1207 12.56 30.71 33.48
CA TRP A 1207 13.17 31.55 34.51
C TRP A 1207 12.30 32.75 34.89
N LYS A 1208 11.53 33.33 33.97
CA LYS A 1208 10.57 34.42 34.25
C LYS A 1208 9.45 33.98 35.19
N ASN A 1209 8.95 32.76 35.01
CA ASN A 1209 7.92 32.19 35.88
C ASN A 1209 8.50 31.82 37.25
N VAL A 1210 9.74 31.32 37.28
CA VAL A 1210 10.48 31.09 38.54
C VAL A 1210 10.70 32.39 39.28
N LEU A 1211 11.18 33.43 38.60
CA LEU A 1211 11.44 34.74 39.18
C LEU A 1211 10.15 35.40 39.66
N SER A 1212 9.07 35.32 38.88
CA SER A 1212 7.75 35.80 39.32
C SER A 1212 7.31 35.13 40.62
N LYS A 1213 7.43 33.80 40.72
CA LYS A 1213 7.11 33.05 41.95
C LYS A 1213 7.98 33.49 43.14
N VAL A 1214 9.30 33.55 42.95
CA VAL A 1214 10.24 33.99 43.98
C VAL A 1214 9.96 35.44 44.42
N MET A 1215 9.66 36.33 43.47
CA MET A 1215 9.32 37.72 43.78
C MET A 1215 8.01 37.84 44.54
N THR A 1216 7.00 37.02 44.26
CA THR A 1216 5.74 36.98 45.02
C THR A 1216 5.96 36.47 46.45
N GLU A 1217 6.78 35.43 46.64
CA GLU A 1217 7.19 34.94 47.96
C GLU A 1217 7.96 36.01 48.76
N ILE A 1218 8.89 36.70 48.10
CA ILE A 1218 9.68 37.78 48.70
C ILE A 1218 8.82 39.01 48.99
N MET A 1219 7.88 39.38 48.10
CA MET A 1219 6.97 40.51 48.32
C MET A 1219 6.05 40.27 49.50
N LEU A 1220 5.66 39.03 49.79
CA LEU A 1220 4.93 38.68 51.01
C LEU A 1220 5.78 38.88 52.26
N LEU A 1221 7.05 38.46 52.24
CA LEU A 1221 7.97 38.69 53.35
C LEU A 1221 8.27 40.18 53.54
N ALA A 1222 8.46 40.93 52.45
CA ALA A 1222 8.68 42.37 52.47
C ALA A 1222 7.42 43.13 52.92
N GLY A 1223 6.24 42.71 52.48
CA GLY A 1223 4.95 43.24 52.90
C GLY A 1223 4.68 42.95 54.37
N GLY A 1224 4.91 41.71 54.83
CA GLY A 1224 4.84 41.34 56.25
C GLY A 1224 5.85 42.10 57.11
N TRP A 1225 7.07 42.32 56.60
CA TRP A 1225 8.08 43.16 57.24
C TRP A 1225 7.67 44.63 57.29
N LEU A 1226 7.10 45.19 56.21
CA LEU A 1226 6.57 46.56 56.18
C LEU A 1226 5.38 46.71 57.13
N LEU A 1227 4.50 45.71 57.20
CA LEU A 1227 3.35 45.70 58.08
C LEU A 1227 3.78 45.54 59.54
N TRP A 1228 4.82 44.75 59.80
CA TRP A 1228 5.50 44.67 61.10
C TRP A 1228 6.19 45.99 61.46
N GLN A 1229 6.89 46.64 60.53
CA GLN A 1229 7.48 47.97 60.72
C GLN A 1229 6.39 49.01 60.99
N TYR A 1230 5.25 48.95 60.29
CA TYR A 1230 4.12 49.84 60.50
C TYR A 1230 3.46 49.58 61.85
N ILE A 1231 3.22 48.33 62.24
CA ILE A 1231 2.70 47.97 63.57
C ILE A 1231 3.68 48.41 64.65
N LYS A 1232 4.98 48.15 64.49
CA LYS A 1232 6.04 48.55 65.41
C LYS A 1232 6.08 50.06 65.56
N LYS A 1233 6.06 50.81 64.44
CA LYS A 1233 6.04 52.27 64.43
C LYS A 1233 4.75 52.83 65.05
N ALA A 1234 3.60 52.23 64.78
CA ALA A 1234 2.32 52.58 65.42
C ALA A 1234 2.35 52.29 66.93
N TYR A 1235 2.98 51.20 67.37
CA TYR A 1235 3.15 50.85 68.78
C TYR A 1235 4.13 51.81 69.49
N GLU A 1236 5.21 52.19 68.81
CA GLU A 1236 6.18 53.20 69.27
C GLU A 1236 5.54 54.59 69.37
N GLU A 1237 4.67 54.98 68.42
CA GLU A 1237 3.87 56.21 68.49
C GLU A 1237 2.82 56.17 69.61
N MET A 1238 2.17 55.01 69.84
CA MET A 1238 1.19 54.82 70.92
C MET A 1238 1.84 54.87 72.32
N MET A 1239 3.12 54.52 72.43
CA MET A 1239 3.93 54.57 73.67
C MET A 1239 4.66 55.92 73.87
N GLY A 1240 4.34 56.95 73.08
CA GLY A 1240 4.85 58.32 73.28
C GLY A 1240 6.11 58.68 72.49
N GLY A 1241 6.49 57.89 71.47
CA GLY A 1241 7.53 58.26 70.51
C GLY A 1241 7.09 59.40 69.59
N LYS A 1242 7.91 60.46 69.50
CA LYS A 1242 7.64 61.64 68.64
C LYS A 1242 7.40 61.23 67.17
N LYS A 1243 6.34 61.80 66.57
CA LYS A 1243 5.98 61.68 65.14
C LYS A 1243 7.16 62.01 64.23
N GLY A 1244 7.51 61.07 63.35
CA GLY A 1244 8.43 61.21 62.22
C GLY A 1244 8.22 60.07 61.24
#